data_AF-M4ALQ5-F1
#
_entry.id   AF-M4ALQ5-F1
#
_cell.length_a   1.000
_cell.length_b   1.000
_cell.length_c   1.000
_cell.angle_alpha   90.00
_cell.angle_beta   90.00
_cell.angle_gamma   90.00
#
_symmetry.space_group_name_H-M   'P 1'
#
loop_
_entity.id
_entity.type
_entity.pdbx_description
1 polymer ?
#
loop_
_entity_poly.entity_id
_entity_poly.type
_entity_poly.pdbx_seq_one_letter_code
_entity_poly.pdbx_strand_id
1 'polypeptide(L)'
;LTGTSVSSVSTTSGASVIVAVVEGRGLARGEIGMASIDLKCPELVLSQFADTGTYAKVITRLHILMPMGILMPDTASEKGKWTKLFKLITENFPGVNLTAIQRKYYNEKKGMEYIQQLCAPEFGTVLMEVQAKYYCLATAAALLKYLEFIQSSFYAAKSLKVIFKGSEQTAMIDSASASNLELVVNNRDNSDYTLLGVLNHTKTPGGTRRLRSNILEPLLDVDTITTRLDAIQELLQNEELFFGLKNAIGHFLDIDRLLSVLVQIPKQETAQAAESKITHVIQLKHTLDLVPQLRVCTCCFNRFFSLLNLSKTVCILFSCRFDIILEQIKTVVNYDTTYLKGSLNMRTQKCYAVRPNINAFLDIARRVYTEIVDDIAGLVNNLGEKYGFLLRTSFSTTRGFFIQMKLDGVVLPEGKLPPEFIKVTKQKNSYGFTTADLIKMNGRCDEALREIFHMSYVVICQLLTTIHEHIHCLYKLSDTVSMLDMLLSLANACTISDYVRPEFTDTLAIKQGRHPILERMARQQPVSNNTYISEGSNFVIVTGPNMSGKSTYLKQVALCQIMAQIGSFVPAEYASFRIADQIFTRIGVDDDFETNSSTFMLEMKEVSYIIHNASDRSLTIIDELGRGTSAEEGIGICHSVCEFLLGLKAFTLFATHFLELCQLASLYPNVENQHMEVQHTRNRDSGAEQVVYTYLLSRGCAEERQYGLRAAEMTSLPPSIIQEAKLVACKVSQQLLQDAANTRQRAVYHLATRLLQTARNSRLDPESLRMYVKGLKKQYEAELQAAAPARLSDTVEE
;
A
#
# COMPACT_ATOMS: atom_id res chain seq x y z
N LEU A 1 -6.48 40.35 12.29
CA LEU A 1 -7.75 40.08 11.57
C LEU A 1 -7.48 40.09 10.07
N THR A 2 -6.90 39.01 9.56
CA THR A 2 -6.69 38.75 8.12
C THR A 2 -6.62 37.23 7.97
N GLY A 3 -7.78 36.61 7.77
CA GLY A 3 -7.88 35.17 7.54
C GLY A 3 -7.63 34.85 6.07
N THR A 4 -6.46 34.31 5.76
CA THR A 4 -6.18 33.62 4.51
C THR A 4 -6.60 32.16 4.65
N SER A 5 -7.71 31.80 4.00
CA SER A 5 -8.16 30.42 3.84
C SER A 5 -7.20 29.68 2.91
N VAL A 6 -6.28 28.90 3.48
CA VAL A 6 -5.49 27.91 2.75
C VAL A 6 -6.42 26.74 2.42
N SER A 7 -6.70 26.56 1.14
CA SER A 7 -7.39 25.40 0.59
C SER A 7 -6.49 24.17 0.68
N SER A 8 -6.58 23.42 1.77
CA SER A 8 -5.98 22.10 1.92
C SER A 8 -6.83 21.05 1.20
N VAL A 9 -6.58 20.83 -0.08
CA VAL A 9 -6.91 19.55 -0.72
C VAL A 9 -5.80 18.58 -0.34
N SER A 10 -5.82 18.10 0.90
CA SER A 10 -4.99 17.00 1.35
C SER A 10 -5.62 15.70 0.86
N THR A 11 -4.97 15.06 -0.11
CA THR A 11 -5.22 13.68 -0.55
C THR A 11 -4.70 12.65 0.48
N THR A 12 -4.93 12.89 1.77
CA THR A 12 -4.83 11.83 2.78
C THR A 12 -6.11 11.01 2.69
N SER A 13 -6.00 9.75 2.28
CA SER A 13 -7.13 8.82 2.34
C SER A 13 -7.50 8.64 3.82
N GLY A 14 -8.41 9.46 4.34
CA GLY A 14 -8.82 9.39 5.74
C GLY A 14 -9.23 7.98 6.12
N ALA A 15 -8.69 7.47 7.23
CA ALA A 15 -9.02 6.17 7.77
C ALA A 15 -10.54 5.99 7.82
N SER A 16 -11.06 4.92 7.20
CA SER A 16 -12.49 4.63 7.11
C SER A 16 -12.86 3.26 7.68
N VAL A 17 -11.87 2.54 8.22
CA VAL A 17 -12.05 1.19 8.74
C VAL A 17 -12.34 1.24 10.23
N ILE A 18 -13.37 0.53 10.67
CA ILE A 18 -13.64 0.30 12.10
C ILE A 18 -13.33 -1.17 12.39
N VAL A 19 -12.58 -1.42 13.47
CA VAL A 19 -12.11 -2.76 13.82
C VAL A 19 -12.59 -3.11 15.23
N ALA A 20 -13.14 -4.30 15.41
CA ALA A 20 -13.45 -4.89 16.71
C ALA A 20 -12.45 -6.00 17.03
N VAL A 21 -11.89 -5.99 18.24
CA VAL A 21 -10.86 -6.95 18.68
C VAL A 21 -11.25 -7.56 20.03
N VAL A 22 -11.13 -8.88 20.15
CA VAL A 22 -11.34 -9.63 21.41
C VAL A 22 -10.23 -10.65 21.61
N GLU A 23 -9.70 -10.69 22.83
CA GLU A 23 -8.79 -11.73 23.29
C GLU A 23 -9.56 -12.85 24.01
N GLY A 24 -9.23 -14.10 23.69
CA GLY A 24 -9.73 -15.28 24.39
C GLY A 24 -9.24 -15.39 25.83
N ARG A 25 -9.98 -16.14 26.66
CA ARG A 25 -9.71 -16.30 28.10
C ARG A 25 -9.62 -17.79 28.45
N GLY A 26 -8.97 -18.08 29.59
CA GLY A 26 -8.81 -19.46 30.07
C GLY A 26 -7.95 -20.28 29.10
N LEU A 27 -8.50 -21.39 28.60
CA LEU A 27 -7.81 -22.30 27.67
C LEU A 27 -7.60 -21.69 26.26
N ALA A 28 -8.34 -20.65 25.91
CA ALA A 28 -8.22 -19.95 24.62
C ALA A 28 -7.39 -18.64 24.74
N ARG A 29 -6.58 -18.51 25.79
CA ARG A 29 -5.72 -17.34 25.98
C ARG A 29 -4.66 -17.30 24.86
N GLY A 30 -4.51 -16.14 24.23
CA GLY A 30 -3.65 -15.97 23.04
C GLY A 30 -4.40 -16.17 21.72
N GLU A 31 -5.64 -16.67 21.73
CA GLU A 31 -6.50 -16.64 20.56
C GLU A 31 -7.16 -15.26 20.43
N ILE A 32 -7.07 -14.67 19.25
CA ILE A 32 -7.61 -13.35 18.96
C ILE A 32 -8.69 -13.47 17.90
N GLY A 33 -9.86 -12.90 18.20
CA GLY A 33 -10.89 -12.62 17.22
C GLY A 33 -10.78 -11.17 16.76
N MET A 34 -10.85 -10.95 15.45
CA MET A 34 -10.97 -9.62 14.87
C MET A 34 -12.06 -9.59 13.80
N ALA A 35 -12.84 -8.52 13.79
CA ALA A 35 -13.76 -8.18 12.72
C ALA A 35 -13.48 -6.75 12.29
N SER A 36 -13.44 -6.50 10.98
CA SER A 36 -13.24 -5.15 10.44
C SER A 36 -14.22 -4.86 9.33
N ILE A 37 -14.64 -3.61 9.22
CA ILE A 37 -15.52 -3.12 8.17
C ILE A 37 -15.01 -1.77 7.67
N ASP A 38 -14.87 -1.65 6.36
CA ASP A 38 -14.56 -0.36 5.72
C ASP A 38 -15.88 0.37 5.42
N LEU A 39 -16.02 1.61 5.88
CA LEU A 39 -17.20 2.41 5.57
C LEU A 39 -17.25 2.82 4.09
N LYS A 40 -16.11 2.82 3.39
CA LYS A 40 -16.03 3.11 1.96
C LYS A 40 -16.27 1.88 1.09
N CYS A 41 -16.02 0.68 1.60
CA CYS A 41 -16.18 -0.58 0.88
C CYS A 41 -17.01 -1.51 1.76
N PRO A 42 -18.27 -1.86 1.40
CA PRO A 42 -19.18 -2.64 2.25
C PRO A 42 -18.76 -4.13 2.31
N GLU A 43 -17.59 -4.37 2.90
CA GLU A 43 -16.92 -5.64 3.08
C GLU A 43 -16.67 -5.85 4.57
N LEU A 44 -17.21 -6.93 5.11
CA LEU A 44 -16.98 -7.39 6.48
C LEU A 44 -15.90 -8.47 6.45
N VAL A 45 -14.71 -8.10 6.91
CA VAL A 45 -13.57 -9.02 7.01
C VAL A 45 -13.49 -9.59 8.40
N LEU A 46 -13.55 -10.91 8.46
CA LEU A 46 -13.61 -11.74 9.65
C LEU A 46 -12.29 -12.50 9.80
N SER A 47 -11.71 -12.53 11.00
CA SER A 47 -10.50 -13.33 11.25
C SER A 47 -10.44 -13.85 12.67
N GLN A 48 -9.84 -15.03 12.83
CA GLN A 48 -9.52 -15.63 14.12
C GLN A 48 -8.20 -16.37 14.01
N PHE A 49 -7.24 -16.02 14.86
CA PHE A 49 -5.88 -16.55 14.81
C PHE A 49 -5.27 -16.59 16.21
N ALA A 50 -4.30 -17.48 16.38
CA ALA A 50 -3.47 -17.51 17.57
C ALA A 50 -2.31 -16.53 17.43
N ASP A 51 -2.09 -15.75 18.48
CA ASP A 51 -0.98 -14.82 18.61
C ASP A 51 -0.11 -15.18 19.81
N THR A 52 1.14 -14.73 19.79
CA THR A 52 2.09 -14.93 20.87
C THR A 52 1.88 -13.88 21.97
N GLY A 53 2.56 -14.03 23.11
CA GLY A 53 2.44 -13.08 24.23
C GLY A 53 2.89 -11.64 23.90
N THR A 54 3.47 -11.39 22.72
CA THR A 54 3.84 -10.07 22.20
C THR A 54 2.76 -9.44 21.32
N TYR A 55 1.70 -10.18 20.95
CA TYR A 55 0.60 -9.74 20.08
C TYR A 55 1.05 -9.12 18.74
N ALA A 56 2.13 -9.65 18.19
CA ALA A 56 2.78 -9.19 16.97
C ALA A 56 1.81 -9.14 15.78
N LYS A 57 1.03 -10.21 15.60
CA LYS A 57 0.15 -10.40 14.45
C LYS A 57 -1.03 -9.43 14.51
N VAL A 58 -1.60 -9.21 15.70
CA VAL A 58 -2.69 -8.23 15.89
C VAL A 58 -2.21 -6.81 15.58
N ILE A 59 -1.06 -6.41 16.13
CA ILE A 59 -0.52 -5.06 15.93
C ILE A 59 -0.22 -4.82 14.45
N THR A 60 0.42 -5.78 13.79
CA THR A 60 0.71 -5.73 12.35
C THR A 60 -0.57 -5.59 11.52
N ARG A 61 -1.60 -6.41 11.80
CA ARG A 61 -2.90 -6.30 11.12
C ARG A 61 -3.60 -4.96 11.37
N LEU A 62 -3.50 -4.39 12.56
CA LEU A 62 -4.05 -3.06 12.84
C LEU A 62 -3.32 -1.96 12.06
N HIS A 63 -1.99 -2.03 11.91
CA HIS A 63 -1.25 -1.09 11.07
C HIS A 63 -1.59 -1.23 9.58
N ILE A 64 -1.84 -2.45 9.10
CA ILE A 64 -2.27 -2.69 7.71
C ILE A 64 -3.66 -2.07 7.48
N LEU A 65 -4.59 -2.26 8.42
CA LEU A 65 -5.97 -1.77 8.32
C LEU A 65 -6.10 -0.25 8.55
N MET A 66 -5.16 0.40 9.24
CA MET A 66 -5.21 1.83 9.61
C MET A 66 -6.59 2.25 10.14
N PRO A 67 -7.03 1.70 11.29
CA PRO A 67 -8.39 1.91 11.79
C PRO A 67 -8.66 3.36 12.19
N MET A 68 -9.87 3.83 11.89
CA MET A 68 -10.43 5.09 12.41
C MET A 68 -10.82 4.96 13.88
N GLY A 69 -11.26 3.77 14.29
CA GLY A 69 -11.66 3.46 15.65
C GLY A 69 -11.53 1.97 15.93
N ILE A 70 -11.12 1.64 17.15
CA ILE A 70 -10.94 0.26 17.62
C ILE A 70 -11.94 -0.02 18.74
N LEU A 71 -12.71 -1.08 18.58
CA LEU A 71 -13.72 -1.53 19.53
C LEU A 71 -13.14 -2.70 20.34
N MET A 72 -13.20 -2.59 21.65
CA MET A 72 -12.78 -3.65 22.57
C MET A 72 -13.84 -3.89 23.63
N PRO A 73 -13.92 -5.08 24.24
CA PRO A 73 -14.83 -5.31 25.35
C PRO A 73 -14.42 -4.45 26.55
N ASP A 74 -15.41 -3.91 27.29
CA ASP A 74 -15.24 -3.20 28.56
C ASP A 74 -14.35 -3.95 29.56
N THR A 75 -14.45 -5.27 29.59
CA THR A 75 -13.60 -6.14 30.41
C THR A 75 -12.10 -6.10 30.08
N ALA A 76 -11.69 -5.50 28.95
CA ALA A 76 -10.28 -5.21 28.65
C ALA A 76 -9.75 -3.97 29.40
N SER A 77 -10.67 -3.14 29.91
CA SER A 77 -10.44 -1.85 30.60
C SER A 77 -10.96 -1.85 32.05
N GLU A 78 -11.43 -2.98 32.58
CA GLU A 78 -12.10 -3.06 33.88
C GLU A 78 -11.23 -2.53 35.05
N LYS A 79 -11.79 -1.59 35.82
CA LYS A 79 -11.25 -1.05 37.10
C LYS A 79 -9.80 -0.52 37.03
N GLY A 80 -9.39 0.07 35.91
CA GLY A 80 -8.06 0.68 35.76
C GLY A 80 -6.92 -0.33 35.58
N LYS A 81 -7.22 -1.63 35.45
CA LYS A 81 -6.24 -2.66 35.05
C LYS A 81 -6.41 -2.98 33.58
N TRP A 82 -5.60 -2.34 32.74
CA TRP A 82 -5.59 -2.61 31.31
C TRP A 82 -4.96 -3.97 31.02
N THR A 83 -5.62 -4.77 30.18
CA THR A 83 -5.02 -5.99 29.62
C THR A 83 -3.75 -5.65 28.85
N LYS A 84 -2.81 -6.60 28.74
CA LYS A 84 -1.55 -6.39 28.02
C LYS A 84 -1.80 -5.94 26.57
N LEU A 85 -2.79 -6.56 25.90
CA LEU A 85 -3.23 -6.17 24.57
C LEU A 85 -3.78 -4.74 24.51
N PHE A 86 -4.63 -4.33 25.46
CA PHE A 86 -5.17 -2.96 25.49
C PHE A 86 -4.06 -1.91 25.66
N LYS A 87 -3.06 -2.19 26.52
CA LYS A 87 -1.88 -1.31 26.70
C LYS A 87 -1.10 -1.16 25.39
N LEU A 88 -0.75 -2.28 24.77
CA LEU A 88 0.01 -2.29 23.52
C LEU A 88 -0.72 -1.56 22.39
N ILE A 89 -2.03 -1.75 22.24
CA ILE A 89 -2.81 -1.03 21.22
C ILE A 89 -2.83 0.48 21.52
N THR A 90 -3.00 0.87 22.80
CA THR A 90 -3.00 2.28 23.19
C THR A 90 -1.63 2.94 22.94
N GLU A 91 -0.53 2.22 23.18
CA GLU A 91 0.84 2.68 22.96
C GLU A 91 1.17 2.81 21.45
N ASN A 92 0.75 1.85 20.62
CA ASN A 92 1.04 1.86 19.18
C ASN A 92 0.09 2.78 18.36
N PHE A 93 -1.07 3.16 18.89
CA PHE A 93 -2.09 3.94 18.17
C PHE A 93 -2.63 5.13 19.00
N PRO A 94 -1.81 6.12 19.36
CA PRO A 94 -2.21 7.24 20.24
C PRO A 94 -3.29 8.15 19.64
N GLY A 95 -3.47 8.16 18.32
CA GLY A 95 -4.45 8.98 17.61
C GLY A 95 -5.78 8.29 17.26
N VAL A 96 -5.96 7.02 17.62
CA VAL A 96 -7.14 6.22 17.24
C VAL A 96 -8.14 6.16 18.41
N ASN A 97 -9.43 6.36 18.11
CA ASN A 97 -10.47 6.29 19.13
C ASN A 97 -10.69 4.84 19.60
N LEU A 98 -10.19 4.48 20.79
CA LEU A 98 -10.53 3.21 21.46
C LEU A 98 -11.88 3.34 22.19
N THR A 99 -12.88 2.56 21.74
CA THR A 99 -14.20 2.51 22.39
C THR A 99 -14.42 1.18 23.10
N ALA A 100 -14.71 1.26 24.40
CA ALA A 100 -15.10 0.11 25.20
C ALA A 100 -16.59 -0.21 25.01
N ILE A 101 -16.91 -1.42 24.57
CA ILE A 101 -18.28 -1.91 24.38
C ILE A 101 -18.61 -2.96 25.43
N GLN A 102 -19.84 -2.92 25.95
CA GLN A 102 -20.30 -3.90 26.93
C GLN A 102 -20.21 -5.33 26.40
N ARG A 103 -19.64 -6.24 27.20
CA ARG A 103 -19.45 -7.66 26.80
C ARG A 103 -20.72 -8.37 26.32
N LYS A 104 -21.90 -7.95 26.77
CA LYS A 104 -23.20 -8.50 26.34
C LYS A 104 -23.42 -8.44 24.81
N TYR A 105 -22.75 -7.51 24.13
CA TYR A 105 -22.84 -7.36 22.67
C TYR A 105 -21.88 -8.27 21.89
N TYR A 106 -20.89 -8.87 22.58
CA TYR A 106 -19.99 -9.86 22.00
C TYR A 106 -20.60 -11.26 22.12
N ASN A 107 -21.54 -11.57 21.23
CA ASN A 107 -22.31 -12.82 21.26
C ASN A 107 -22.23 -13.55 19.91
N GLU A 108 -21.76 -14.79 19.95
CA GLU A 108 -21.61 -15.66 18.78
C GLU A 108 -22.92 -15.90 18.02
N LYS A 109 -24.01 -16.23 18.74
CA LYS A 109 -25.31 -16.54 18.11
C LYS A 109 -25.86 -15.36 17.33
N LYS A 110 -25.80 -14.17 17.94
CA LYS A 110 -26.20 -12.93 17.27
C LYS A 110 -25.28 -12.59 16.10
N GLY A 111 -23.97 -12.84 16.22
CA GLY A 111 -23.03 -12.67 15.13
C GLY A 111 -23.38 -13.53 13.93
N MET A 112 -23.72 -14.80 14.18
CA MET A 112 -24.16 -15.73 13.14
C MET A 112 -25.48 -15.30 12.50
N GLU A 113 -26.48 -14.90 13.29
CA GLU A 113 -27.77 -14.39 12.80
C GLU A 113 -27.57 -13.18 11.89
N TYR A 114 -26.74 -12.20 12.29
CA TYR A 114 -26.44 -11.03 11.46
C TYR A 114 -25.73 -11.40 10.17
N ILE A 115 -24.76 -12.30 10.20
CA ILE A 115 -24.07 -12.73 8.98
C ILE A 115 -25.04 -13.47 8.05
N GLN A 116 -25.90 -14.35 8.57
CA GLN A 116 -26.91 -15.05 7.76
C GLN A 116 -27.91 -14.09 7.12
N GLN A 117 -28.29 -13.03 7.82
CA GLN A 117 -29.24 -12.03 7.32
C GLN A 117 -28.61 -11.08 6.28
N LEU A 118 -27.35 -10.67 6.49
CA LEU A 118 -26.70 -9.62 5.70
C LEU A 118 -25.82 -10.15 4.58
N CYS A 119 -25.26 -11.36 4.70
CA CYS A 119 -24.31 -11.90 3.73
C CYS A 119 -24.97 -12.19 2.37
N ALA A 120 -24.33 -11.76 1.28
CA ALA A 120 -24.79 -12.09 -0.05
C ALA A 120 -24.67 -13.60 -0.31
N PRO A 121 -25.65 -14.24 -0.99
CA PRO A 121 -25.76 -15.69 -1.09
C PRO A 121 -24.54 -16.38 -1.71
N GLU A 122 -23.84 -15.71 -2.63
CA GLU A 122 -22.62 -16.25 -3.26
C GLU A 122 -21.41 -16.31 -2.32
N PHE A 123 -21.39 -15.50 -1.26
CA PHE A 123 -20.35 -15.55 -0.21
C PHE A 123 -20.79 -16.39 1.00
N GLY A 124 -21.94 -17.08 0.90
CA GLY A 124 -22.50 -17.89 1.98
C GLY A 124 -21.62 -19.07 2.40
N THR A 125 -20.67 -19.50 1.56
CA THR A 125 -19.71 -20.57 1.91
C THR A 125 -18.88 -20.24 3.16
N VAL A 126 -18.69 -18.94 3.44
CA VAL A 126 -17.99 -18.46 4.64
C VAL A 126 -18.69 -18.89 5.93
N LEU A 127 -20.01 -19.11 5.91
CA LEU A 127 -20.76 -19.60 7.07
C LEU A 127 -20.25 -20.96 7.56
N MET A 128 -19.84 -21.85 6.64
CA MET A 128 -19.31 -23.17 7.02
C MET A 128 -17.99 -23.07 7.78
N GLU A 129 -17.17 -22.08 7.44
CA GLU A 129 -15.85 -21.88 8.04
C GLU A 129 -15.92 -21.15 9.39
N VAL A 130 -16.80 -20.15 9.47
CA VAL A 130 -16.93 -19.29 10.65
C VAL A 130 -17.78 -19.94 11.74
N GLN A 131 -18.58 -20.96 11.46
CA GLN A 131 -19.46 -21.63 12.43
C GLN A 131 -18.74 -22.17 13.67
N ALA A 132 -17.47 -22.56 13.54
CA ALA A 132 -16.66 -23.04 14.67
C ALA A 132 -15.81 -21.93 15.35
N LYS A 133 -15.96 -20.67 14.93
CA LYS A 133 -15.06 -19.55 15.28
C LYS A 133 -15.76 -18.52 16.17
N TYR A 134 -15.84 -18.87 17.46
CA TYR A 134 -16.53 -18.08 18.49
C TYR A 134 -16.10 -16.60 18.55
N TYR A 135 -14.79 -16.32 18.64
CA TYR A 135 -14.29 -14.96 18.87
C TYR A 135 -14.47 -14.05 17.66
N CYS A 136 -14.40 -14.63 16.46
CA CYS A 136 -14.71 -13.95 15.22
C CYS A 136 -16.19 -13.54 15.15
N LEU A 137 -17.11 -14.47 15.45
CA LEU A 137 -18.55 -14.19 15.45
C LEU A 137 -18.93 -13.17 16.51
N ALA A 138 -18.33 -13.27 17.70
CA ALA A 138 -18.56 -12.34 18.78
C ALA A 138 -18.11 -10.90 18.43
N THR A 139 -16.96 -10.74 17.76
CA THR A 139 -16.47 -9.43 17.30
C THR A 139 -17.33 -8.85 16.19
N ALA A 140 -17.79 -9.67 15.25
CA ALA A 140 -18.74 -9.25 14.21
C ALA A 140 -20.05 -8.70 14.79
N ALA A 141 -20.60 -9.38 15.81
CA ALA A 141 -21.84 -8.96 16.47
C ALA A 141 -21.69 -7.57 17.13
N ALA A 142 -20.59 -7.34 17.83
CA ALA A 142 -20.30 -6.08 18.49
C ALA A 142 -20.08 -4.95 17.48
N LEU A 143 -19.33 -5.23 16.40
CA LEU A 143 -19.04 -4.27 15.33
C LEU A 143 -20.32 -3.81 14.63
N LEU A 144 -21.16 -4.74 14.16
CA LEU A 144 -22.41 -4.41 13.47
C LEU A 144 -23.37 -3.66 14.40
N LYS A 145 -23.45 -4.06 15.68
CA LYS A 145 -24.32 -3.37 16.64
C LYS A 145 -23.86 -1.94 16.93
N TYR A 146 -22.55 -1.73 16.97
CA TYR A 146 -21.96 -0.40 17.13
C TYR A 146 -22.30 0.51 15.95
N LEU A 147 -22.18 0.00 14.71
CA LEU A 147 -22.55 0.75 13.50
C LEU A 147 -24.03 1.13 13.49
N GLU A 148 -24.93 0.23 13.85
CA GLU A 148 -26.36 0.52 13.96
C GLU A 148 -26.66 1.67 14.95
N PHE A 149 -25.91 1.74 16.05
CA PHE A 149 -26.15 2.71 17.12
C PHE A 149 -25.52 4.08 16.83
N ILE A 150 -24.26 4.11 16.38
CA ILE A 150 -23.52 5.37 16.19
C ILE A 150 -23.82 5.99 14.83
N GLN A 151 -23.89 5.21 13.77
CA GLN A 151 -24.07 5.75 12.42
C GLN A 151 -25.55 5.84 12.01
N SER A 152 -26.46 5.28 12.80
CA SER A 152 -27.90 5.25 12.47
C SER A 152 -28.15 4.76 11.02
N SER A 153 -27.38 3.77 10.59
CA SER A 153 -27.45 3.18 9.25
C SER A 153 -27.53 1.67 9.35
N PHE A 154 -28.37 1.07 8.51
CA PHE A 154 -28.48 -0.38 8.35
C PHE A 154 -27.84 -0.80 7.03
N TYR A 155 -27.38 -2.04 6.97
CA TYR A 155 -27.01 -2.67 5.70
C TYR A 155 -28.22 -3.39 5.14
N ALA A 156 -28.43 -3.34 3.83
CA ALA A 156 -29.49 -4.12 3.19
C ALA A 156 -29.31 -5.62 3.45
N ALA A 157 -30.42 -6.37 3.45
CA ALA A 157 -30.35 -7.82 3.61
C ALA A 157 -29.69 -8.45 2.37
N LYS A 158 -28.90 -9.51 2.58
CA LYS A 158 -28.23 -10.28 1.52
C LYS A 158 -27.32 -9.46 0.58
N SER A 159 -26.79 -8.33 1.04
CA SER A 159 -26.01 -7.43 0.20
C SER A 159 -24.55 -7.28 0.63
N LEU A 160 -24.18 -7.68 1.84
CA LEU A 160 -22.83 -7.49 2.37
C LEU A 160 -21.87 -8.57 1.86
N LYS A 161 -20.67 -8.17 1.44
CA LYS A 161 -19.57 -9.10 1.15
C LYS A 161 -18.94 -9.49 2.48
N VAL A 162 -19.08 -10.76 2.88
CA VAL A 162 -18.48 -11.29 4.11
C VAL A 162 -17.35 -12.22 3.71
N ILE A 163 -16.16 -12.00 4.25
CA ILE A 163 -14.96 -12.81 3.95
C ILE A 163 -14.31 -13.22 5.26
N PHE A 164 -13.97 -14.50 5.36
CA PHE A 164 -13.08 -14.97 6.42
C PHE A 164 -11.64 -15.04 5.91
N LYS A 165 -10.73 -14.36 6.60
CA LYS A 165 -9.28 -14.43 6.39
C LYS A 165 -8.66 -15.27 7.50
N GLY A 166 -8.35 -16.52 7.17
CA GLY A 166 -7.69 -17.50 8.04
C GLY A 166 -6.17 -17.30 8.17
N SER A 167 -5.40 -18.39 8.13
CA SER A 167 -3.94 -18.37 8.07
C SER A 167 -3.49 -17.78 6.73
N GLU A 168 -2.73 -16.70 6.78
CA GLU A 168 -2.41 -15.92 5.58
C GLU A 168 -1.39 -16.65 4.70
N GLN A 169 -1.70 -16.83 3.41
CA GLN A 169 -0.71 -17.18 2.37
C GLN A 169 0.06 -15.93 1.90
N THR A 170 0.36 -15.03 2.83
CA THR A 170 1.08 -13.79 2.57
C THR A 170 2.28 -13.69 3.50
N ALA A 171 3.34 -13.06 3.02
CA ALA A 171 4.53 -12.81 3.81
C ALA A 171 4.22 -11.78 4.91
N MET A 172 4.74 -12.01 6.11
CA MET A 172 4.63 -11.07 7.20
C MET A 172 5.75 -10.02 7.11
N ILE A 173 5.35 -8.76 7.08
CA ILE A 173 6.24 -7.60 7.22
C ILE A 173 5.76 -6.86 8.46
N ASP A 174 6.60 -6.75 9.48
CA ASP A 174 6.24 -6.01 10.68
C ASP A 174 6.22 -4.49 10.44
N SER A 175 5.57 -3.76 11.33
CA SER A 175 5.36 -2.31 11.19
C SER A 175 6.67 -1.52 11.11
N ALA A 176 7.65 -1.88 11.96
CA ALA A 176 8.96 -1.23 11.97
C ALA A 176 9.67 -1.48 10.63
N SER A 177 9.62 -2.73 10.14
CA SER A 177 10.17 -3.06 8.82
C SER A 177 9.51 -2.31 7.67
N ALA A 178 8.18 -2.18 7.68
CA ALA A 178 7.45 -1.44 6.67
C ALA A 178 7.81 0.06 6.65
N SER A 179 8.06 0.66 7.82
CA SER A 179 8.51 2.05 7.95
C SER A 179 9.97 2.21 7.54
N ASN A 180 10.85 1.30 7.97
CA ASN A 180 12.28 1.31 7.65
C ASN A 180 12.54 1.21 6.15
N LEU A 181 11.71 0.41 5.46
CA LEU A 181 11.76 0.23 4.01
C LEU A 181 10.99 1.32 3.23
N GLU A 182 10.32 2.25 3.91
CA GLU A 182 9.52 3.32 3.30
C GLU A 182 8.51 2.77 2.27
N LEU A 183 7.83 1.67 2.63
CA LEU A 183 6.93 0.96 1.71
C LEU A 183 5.75 1.83 1.28
N VAL A 184 5.25 2.64 2.22
CA VAL A 184 4.00 3.38 2.09
C VAL A 184 4.10 4.80 2.64
N VAL A 185 4.78 4.97 3.76
CA VAL A 185 5.05 6.26 4.40
C VAL A 185 6.55 6.49 4.39
N ASN A 186 6.97 7.71 4.12
CA ASN A 186 8.37 8.12 4.14
C ASN A 186 8.72 8.68 5.54
N ASN A 187 9.94 8.45 6.01
CA ASN A 187 10.40 8.87 7.34
C ASN A 187 10.83 10.34 7.43
N ARG A 188 11.09 11.03 6.31
CA ARG A 188 11.63 12.41 6.28
C ARG A 188 10.57 13.47 6.03
N ASP A 189 9.75 13.24 5.01
CA ASP A 189 8.74 14.18 4.51
C ASP A 189 7.48 13.43 4.09
N ASN A 190 6.32 14.10 4.09
CA ASN A 190 5.05 13.56 3.58
C ASN A 190 5.01 13.49 2.03
N SER A 191 6.16 13.14 1.42
CA SER A 191 6.42 13.10 -0.02
C SER A 191 6.06 11.73 -0.62
N ASP A 192 5.84 11.69 -1.94
CA ASP A 192 5.51 10.47 -2.67
C ASP A 192 6.73 9.55 -2.93
N TYR A 193 7.88 9.80 -2.30
CA TYR A 193 9.07 8.96 -2.43
C TYR A 193 8.99 7.75 -1.49
N THR A 194 8.14 6.79 -1.86
CA THR A 194 7.93 5.50 -1.19
C THR A 194 7.83 4.39 -2.23
N LEU A 195 7.91 3.11 -1.84
CA LEU A 195 7.71 2.01 -2.80
C LEU A 195 6.33 2.09 -3.46
N LEU A 196 5.29 2.41 -2.68
CA LEU A 196 3.94 2.66 -3.21
C LEU A 196 3.95 3.81 -4.22
N GLY A 197 4.61 4.94 -3.93
CA GLY A 197 4.68 6.08 -4.87
C GLY A 197 5.46 5.79 -6.15
N VAL A 198 6.45 4.90 -6.09
CA VAL A 198 7.19 4.43 -7.29
C VAL A 198 6.31 3.57 -8.18
N LEU A 199 5.54 2.64 -7.60
CA LEU A 199 4.75 1.66 -8.34
C LEU A 199 3.34 2.13 -8.70
N ASN A 200 2.82 3.16 -8.03
CA ASN A 200 1.44 3.60 -8.17
C ASN A 200 1.21 4.55 -9.35
N HIS A 201 0.73 3.96 -10.45
CA HIS A 201 0.22 4.59 -11.66
C HIS A 201 -1.26 4.23 -11.91
N THR A 202 -1.95 3.71 -10.89
CA THR A 202 -3.35 3.29 -10.94
C THR A 202 -4.28 4.47 -11.24
N LYS A 203 -5.43 4.19 -11.85
CA LYS A 203 -6.45 5.20 -12.21
C LYS A 203 -7.63 5.21 -11.25
N THR A 204 -7.85 4.12 -10.52
CA THR A 204 -8.97 3.93 -9.61
C THR A 204 -8.50 3.88 -8.15
N PRO A 205 -9.31 4.39 -7.19
CA PRO A 205 -9.01 4.24 -5.77
C PRO A 205 -8.92 2.77 -5.31
N GLY A 206 -9.72 1.89 -5.91
CA GLY A 206 -9.68 0.44 -5.65
C GLY A 206 -8.35 -0.19 -6.05
N GLY A 207 -7.82 0.19 -7.21
CA GLY A 207 -6.47 -0.18 -7.67
C GLY A 207 -5.38 0.25 -6.69
N THR A 208 -5.37 1.52 -6.25
CA THR A 208 -4.43 2.03 -5.24
C THR A 208 -4.50 1.24 -3.94
N ARG A 209 -5.72 0.99 -3.42
CA ARG A 209 -5.93 0.21 -2.18
C ARG A 209 -5.39 -1.20 -2.33
N ARG A 210 -5.65 -1.85 -3.46
CA ARG A 210 -5.20 -3.21 -3.75
C ARG A 210 -3.67 -3.26 -3.85
N LEU A 211 -3.04 -2.33 -4.56
CA LEU A 211 -1.59 -2.23 -4.67
C LEU A 211 -0.94 -2.06 -3.29
N ARG A 212 -1.46 -1.13 -2.47
CA ARG A 212 -0.99 -0.92 -1.09
C ARG A 212 -1.07 -2.20 -0.26
N SER A 213 -2.22 -2.90 -0.30
CA SER A 213 -2.39 -4.16 0.44
C SER A 213 -1.40 -5.21 -0.03
N ASN A 214 -1.13 -5.35 -1.34
CA ASN A 214 -0.16 -6.32 -1.82
C ASN A 214 1.29 -5.98 -1.46
N ILE A 215 1.64 -4.69 -1.36
CA ILE A 215 2.97 -4.26 -0.90
C ILE A 215 3.21 -4.63 0.57
N LEU A 216 2.19 -4.48 1.42
CA LEU A 216 2.27 -4.79 2.85
C LEU A 216 2.11 -6.29 3.15
N GLU A 217 1.38 -7.00 2.31
CA GLU A 217 1.12 -8.45 2.39
C GLU A 217 1.52 -9.14 1.06
N PRO A 218 2.83 -9.29 0.76
CA PRO A 218 3.27 -9.98 -0.46
C PRO A 218 2.82 -11.44 -0.48
N LEU A 219 2.66 -12.05 -1.65
CA LEU A 219 2.13 -13.41 -1.75
C LEU A 219 3.20 -14.47 -1.41
N LEU A 220 2.76 -15.63 -0.89
CA LEU A 220 3.58 -16.84 -0.76
C LEU A 220 3.32 -17.86 -1.87
N ASP A 221 2.15 -17.79 -2.50
CA ASP A 221 1.75 -18.72 -3.56
C ASP A 221 2.43 -18.38 -4.90
N VAL A 222 3.40 -19.21 -5.29
CA VAL A 222 4.21 -19.05 -6.51
C VAL A 222 3.35 -19.09 -7.76
N ASP A 223 2.29 -19.90 -7.78
CA ASP A 223 1.40 -20.03 -8.95
C ASP A 223 0.67 -18.70 -9.18
N THR A 224 0.07 -18.13 -8.14
CA THR A 224 -0.56 -16.80 -8.22
C THR A 224 0.45 -15.72 -8.60
N ILE A 225 1.67 -15.72 -8.07
CA ILE A 225 2.68 -14.72 -8.45
C ILE A 225 3.04 -14.87 -9.93
N THR A 226 3.27 -16.09 -10.40
CA THR A 226 3.63 -16.38 -11.79
C THR A 226 2.54 -15.92 -12.75
N THR A 227 1.27 -16.15 -12.42
CA THR A 227 0.15 -15.65 -13.24
C THR A 227 0.11 -14.12 -13.34
N ARG A 228 0.54 -13.38 -12.32
CA ARG A 228 0.65 -11.91 -12.38
C ARG A 228 1.80 -11.47 -13.28
N LEU A 229 2.96 -12.11 -13.15
CA LEU A 229 4.13 -11.83 -13.98
C LEU A 229 3.86 -12.10 -15.46
N ASP A 230 3.14 -13.18 -15.74
CA ASP A 230 2.63 -13.53 -17.06
C ASP A 230 1.70 -12.46 -17.65
N ALA A 231 0.76 -11.97 -16.85
CA ALA A 231 -0.14 -10.89 -17.27
C ALA A 231 0.61 -9.58 -17.56
N ILE A 232 1.61 -9.22 -16.75
CA ILE A 232 2.46 -8.03 -17.00
C ILE A 232 3.26 -8.22 -18.29
N GLN A 233 3.86 -9.39 -18.49
CA GLN A 233 4.65 -9.69 -19.69
C GLN A 233 3.80 -9.53 -20.97
N GLU A 234 2.55 -9.97 -20.95
CA GLU A 234 1.62 -9.83 -22.08
C GLU A 234 1.22 -8.36 -22.32
N LEU A 235 0.92 -7.61 -21.25
CA LEU A 235 0.62 -6.18 -21.34
C LEU A 235 1.79 -5.37 -21.93
N LEU A 236 3.04 -5.78 -21.64
CA LEU A 236 4.24 -5.17 -22.22
C LEU A 236 4.47 -5.54 -23.68
N GLN A 237 4.01 -6.72 -24.12
CA GLN A 237 4.13 -7.16 -25.52
C GLN A 237 3.05 -6.58 -26.44
N ASN A 238 1.88 -6.23 -25.90
CA ASN A 238 0.72 -5.75 -26.65
C ASN A 238 0.36 -4.30 -26.29
N GLU A 239 0.96 -3.31 -26.97
CA GLU A 239 0.72 -1.89 -26.69
C GLU A 239 -0.75 -1.47 -26.86
N GLU A 240 -1.43 -1.96 -27.90
CA GLU A 240 -2.85 -1.65 -28.15
C GLU A 240 -3.74 -2.07 -26.98
N LEU A 241 -3.48 -3.26 -26.41
CA LEU A 241 -4.18 -3.77 -25.24
C LEU A 241 -3.90 -2.90 -24.01
N PHE A 242 -2.63 -2.54 -23.79
CA PHE A 242 -2.22 -1.70 -22.68
C PHE A 242 -2.90 -0.33 -22.71
N PHE A 243 -2.86 0.39 -23.83
CA PHE A 243 -3.49 1.70 -23.97
C PHE A 243 -5.03 1.60 -23.99
N GLY A 244 -5.60 0.57 -24.61
CA GLY A 244 -7.03 0.31 -24.63
C GLY A 244 -7.61 0.10 -23.22
N LEU A 245 -6.97 -0.76 -22.42
CA LEU A 245 -7.37 -1.00 -21.03
C LEU A 245 -7.14 0.22 -20.14
N LYS A 246 -6.00 0.91 -20.29
CA LYS A 246 -5.69 2.13 -19.52
C LYS A 246 -6.72 3.23 -19.76
N ASN A 247 -7.19 3.41 -21.00
CA ASN A 247 -8.25 4.35 -21.34
C ASN A 247 -9.61 3.91 -20.79
N ALA A 248 -9.98 2.65 -20.97
CA ALA A 248 -11.26 2.12 -20.48
C ALA A 248 -11.38 2.25 -18.95
N ILE A 249 -10.35 1.81 -18.20
CA ILE A 249 -10.31 1.91 -16.72
C ILE A 249 -10.27 3.37 -16.25
N GLY A 250 -9.64 4.28 -17.01
CA GLY A 250 -9.62 5.71 -16.68
C GLY A 250 -11.00 6.37 -16.62
N HIS A 251 -12.04 5.76 -17.21
CA HIS A 251 -13.42 6.25 -17.17
C HIS A 251 -14.26 5.65 -16.04
N PHE A 252 -13.76 4.63 -15.32
CA PHE A 252 -14.45 4.05 -14.18
C PHE A 252 -14.44 4.99 -12.97
N LEU A 253 -15.55 4.99 -12.24
CA LEU A 253 -15.69 5.68 -10.96
C LEU A 253 -15.24 4.75 -9.82
N ASP A 254 -15.20 5.25 -8.57
CA ASP A 254 -14.93 4.42 -7.40
C ASP A 254 -16.12 3.48 -7.12
N ILE A 255 -16.04 2.27 -7.65
CA ILE A 255 -17.09 1.24 -7.58
C ILE A 255 -17.35 0.83 -6.12
N ASP A 256 -16.31 0.74 -5.29
CA ASP A 256 -16.47 0.33 -3.89
C ASP A 256 -17.26 1.37 -3.09
N ARG A 257 -16.94 2.65 -3.29
CA ARG A 257 -17.69 3.77 -2.67
C ARG A 257 -19.14 3.77 -3.13
N LEU A 258 -19.36 3.56 -4.43
CA LEU A 258 -20.69 3.43 -4.99
C LEU A 258 -21.46 2.27 -4.34
N LEU A 259 -20.84 1.10 -4.21
CA LEU A 259 -21.42 -0.06 -3.55
C LEU A 259 -21.77 0.24 -2.09
N SER A 260 -20.90 0.92 -1.34
CA SER A 260 -21.16 1.26 0.06
C SER A 260 -22.47 2.05 0.21
N VAL A 261 -22.64 3.09 -0.60
CA VAL A 261 -23.84 3.94 -0.50
C VAL A 261 -25.09 3.26 -1.04
N LEU A 262 -24.96 2.35 -2.01
CA LEU A 262 -26.09 1.54 -2.50
C LEU A 262 -26.59 0.52 -1.47
N VAL A 263 -25.68 -0.01 -0.66
CA VAL A 263 -25.97 -1.03 0.36
C VAL A 263 -26.42 -0.40 1.68
N GLN A 264 -25.89 0.78 2.03
CA GLN A 264 -26.26 1.48 3.25
C GLN A 264 -27.66 2.12 3.14
N ILE A 265 -28.51 1.81 4.12
CA ILE A 265 -29.85 2.35 4.27
C ILE A 265 -29.84 3.28 5.50
N PRO A 266 -29.94 4.62 5.31
CA PRO A 266 -29.99 5.55 6.42
C PRO A 266 -31.30 5.40 7.20
N LYS A 267 -31.24 5.52 8.53
CA LYS A 267 -32.43 5.44 9.42
C LYS A 267 -33.32 6.69 9.36
N GLN A 268 -32.78 7.82 8.91
CA GLN A 268 -33.53 9.07 8.71
C GLN A 268 -33.48 9.48 7.24
N GLU A 269 -34.66 9.72 6.67
CA GLU A 269 -34.81 10.21 5.30
C GLU A 269 -34.53 11.70 5.24
N THR A 270 -33.32 12.07 4.81
CA THR A 270 -32.97 13.47 4.56
C THR A 270 -32.97 13.76 3.06
N ALA A 271 -33.28 15.00 2.68
CA ALA A 271 -33.24 15.43 1.27
C ALA A 271 -31.85 15.22 0.63
N GLN A 272 -30.78 15.35 1.44
CA GLN A 272 -29.40 15.07 1.01
C GLN A 272 -29.15 13.59 0.74
N ALA A 273 -29.70 12.69 1.56
CA ALA A 273 -29.62 11.25 1.32
C ALA A 273 -30.36 10.86 0.03
N ALA A 274 -31.55 11.45 -0.22
CA ALA A 274 -32.30 11.26 -1.46
C ALA A 274 -31.51 11.70 -2.69
N GLU A 275 -30.94 12.92 -2.65
CA GLU A 275 -30.11 13.46 -3.73
C GLU A 275 -28.86 12.61 -3.99
N SER A 276 -28.23 12.11 -2.92
CA SER A 276 -27.07 11.22 -2.99
C SER A 276 -27.43 9.91 -3.70
N LYS A 277 -28.52 9.24 -3.30
CA LYS A 277 -28.95 7.97 -3.93
C LYS A 277 -29.26 8.13 -5.42
N ILE A 278 -29.93 9.21 -5.82
CA ILE A 278 -30.19 9.50 -7.25
C ILE A 278 -28.86 9.60 -8.01
N THR A 279 -27.90 10.34 -7.44
CA THR A 279 -26.57 10.50 -8.05
C THR A 279 -25.86 9.15 -8.21
N HIS A 280 -25.93 8.29 -7.21
CA HIS A 280 -25.29 6.97 -7.24
C HIS A 280 -25.92 6.01 -8.25
N VAL A 281 -27.23 6.06 -8.49
CA VAL A 281 -27.84 5.26 -9.57
C VAL A 281 -27.38 5.74 -10.95
N ILE A 282 -27.23 7.05 -11.15
CA ILE A 282 -26.67 7.60 -12.41
C ILE A 282 -25.22 7.12 -12.59
N GLN A 283 -24.42 7.12 -11.51
CA GLN A 283 -23.05 6.60 -11.53
C GLN A 283 -22.98 5.09 -11.77
N LEU A 284 -23.94 4.32 -11.24
CA LEU A 284 -24.06 2.88 -11.47
C LEU A 284 -24.36 2.60 -12.94
N LYS A 285 -25.31 3.32 -13.53
CA LYS A 285 -25.62 3.26 -14.97
C LYS A 285 -24.36 3.51 -15.81
N HIS A 286 -23.65 4.61 -15.53
CA HIS A 286 -22.40 4.95 -16.23
C HIS A 286 -21.35 3.84 -16.11
N THR A 287 -21.18 3.27 -14.92
CA THR A 287 -20.24 2.16 -14.69
C THR A 287 -20.61 0.93 -15.50
N LEU A 288 -21.90 0.60 -15.58
CA LEU A 288 -22.40 -0.56 -16.34
C LEU A 288 -22.31 -0.34 -17.86
N ASP A 289 -22.52 0.88 -18.36
CA ASP A 289 -22.37 1.21 -19.77
C ASP A 289 -20.89 1.07 -20.25
N LEU A 290 -19.92 1.13 -19.34
CA LEU A 290 -18.49 0.90 -19.63
C LEU A 290 -18.09 -0.58 -19.65
N VAL A 291 -18.86 -1.47 -19.02
CA VAL A 291 -18.55 -2.91 -18.96
C VAL A 291 -18.43 -3.54 -20.36
N PRO A 292 -19.34 -3.26 -21.33
CA PRO A 292 -19.18 -3.75 -22.70
C PRO A 292 -17.88 -3.31 -23.38
N GLN A 293 -17.40 -2.09 -23.13
CA GLN A 293 -16.13 -1.61 -23.69
C GLN A 293 -14.96 -2.44 -23.14
N LEU A 294 -14.94 -2.74 -21.84
CA LEU A 294 -13.96 -3.65 -21.24
C LEU A 294 -14.06 -5.09 -21.79
N ARG A 295 -15.27 -5.59 -22.08
CA ARG A 295 -15.46 -6.91 -22.71
C ARG A 295 -14.81 -6.94 -24.09
N VAL A 296 -15.00 -5.92 -24.91
CA VAL A 296 -14.43 -5.86 -26.27
C VAL A 296 -12.90 -5.82 -26.21
N CYS A 297 -12.33 -4.94 -25.38
CA CYS A 297 -10.87 -4.87 -25.20
C CYS A 297 -10.26 -6.21 -24.75
N THR A 298 -10.98 -6.98 -23.93
CA THR A 298 -10.51 -8.31 -23.47
C THR A 298 -10.81 -9.44 -24.47
N CYS A 299 -11.82 -9.32 -25.34
CA CYS A 299 -12.17 -10.33 -26.36
C CYS A 299 -11.30 -10.29 -27.62
N CYS A 300 -10.91 -9.10 -28.07
CA CYS A 300 -10.28 -8.94 -29.40
C CYS A 300 -8.92 -9.63 -29.55
N PHE A 301 -8.27 -10.03 -28.45
CA PHE A 301 -6.94 -10.61 -28.47
C PHE A 301 -6.97 -12.07 -28.01
N ASN A 302 -7.25 -12.99 -28.93
CA ASN A 302 -7.38 -14.45 -28.68
C ASN A 302 -6.17 -15.15 -28.01
N ARG A 303 -5.04 -14.46 -27.80
CA ARG A 303 -3.90 -15.00 -27.01
C ARG A 303 -4.07 -14.90 -25.50
N PHE A 304 -5.09 -14.18 -25.05
CA PHE A 304 -5.54 -14.09 -23.64
C PHE A 304 -5.86 -15.47 -23.02
N PHE A 305 -6.14 -16.49 -23.86
CA PHE A 305 -6.75 -17.75 -23.43
C PHE A 305 -5.80 -18.82 -22.82
N SER A 306 -4.47 -18.64 -22.89
CA SER A 306 -3.52 -19.56 -22.23
C SER A 306 -3.00 -19.06 -20.88
N LEU A 307 -3.20 -17.77 -20.55
CA LEU A 307 -2.59 -17.10 -19.39
C LEU A 307 -3.61 -16.83 -18.26
N LEU A 308 -4.90 -17.15 -18.48
CA LEU A 308 -5.96 -17.03 -17.47
C LEU A 308 -6.23 -18.35 -16.72
N ASN A 309 -5.32 -18.73 -15.82
CA ASN A 309 -5.74 -19.33 -14.53
C ASN A 309 -6.45 -18.30 -13.62
N LEU A 310 -6.76 -17.12 -14.15
CA LEU A 310 -7.77 -16.15 -13.70
C LEU A 310 -9.21 -16.53 -14.13
N SER A 311 -9.46 -17.80 -14.47
CA SER A 311 -10.70 -18.36 -15.06
C SER A 311 -12.00 -18.07 -14.30
N LYS A 312 -11.94 -17.54 -13.07
CA LYS A 312 -13.12 -17.03 -12.36
C LYS A 312 -13.36 -15.55 -12.58
N THR A 313 -12.33 -14.71 -12.63
CA THR A 313 -12.46 -13.25 -12.47
C THR A 313 -12.87 -12.54 -13.75
N VAL A 314 -12.20 -12.82 -14.89
CA VAL A 314 -12.55 -12.21 -16.19
C VAL A 314 -13.81 -12.82 -16.78
N CYS A 315 -14.08 -14.11 -16.54
CA CYS A 315 -15.35 -14.75 -16.88
C CYS A 315 -16.56 -14.05 -16.26
N ILE A 316 -16.39 -13.40 -15.08
CA ILE A 316 -17.46 -12.63 -14.46
C ILE A 316 -17.89 -11.47 -15.36
N LEU A 317 -16.96 -10.80 -16.06
CA LEU A 317 -17.28 -9.69 -16.96
C LEU A 317 -18.30 -10.11 -18.01
N PHE A 318 -18.30 -11.36 -18.46
CA PHE A 318 -19.25 -11.93 -19.44
C PHE A 318 -20.57 -12.43 -18.84
N SER A 319 -20.81 -12.22 -17.55
CA SER A 319 -22.08 -12.58 -16.94
C SER A 319 -23.24 -11.76 -17.52
N CYS A 320 -24.29 -12.44 -17.96
CA CYS A 320 -25.56 -11.83 -18.41
C CYS A 320 -26.24 -10.98 -17.32
N ARG A 321 -25.83 -11.11 -16.05
CA ARG A 321 -26.39 -10.37 -14.91
C ARG A 321 -26.13 -8.87 -15.01
N PHE A 322 -25.02 -8.43 -15.59
CA PHE A 322 -24.78 -7.01 -15.81
C PHE A 322 -25.78 -6.42 -16.80
N ASP A 323 -26.11 -7.18 -17.84
CA ASP A 323 -27.08 -6.77 -18.87
C ASP A 323 -28.49 -6.70 -18.26
N ILE A 324 -28.87 -7.65 -17.40
CA ILE A 324 -30.14 -7.63 -16.64
C ILE A 324 -30.24 -6.36 -15.77
N ILE A 325 -29.20 -6.04 -14.99
CA ILE A 325 -29.20 -4.83 -14.14
C ILE A 325 -29.30 -3.58 -15.02
N LEU A 326 -28.56 -3.53 -16.12
CA LEU A 326 -28.57 -2.38 -17.03
C LEU A 326 -29.94 -2.21 -17.70
N GLU A 327 -30.61 -3.28 -18.09
CA GLU A 327 -31.98 -3.24 -18.59
C GLU A 327 -32.97 -2.72 -17.54
N GLN A 328 -32.91 -3.23 -16.30
CA GLN A 328 -33.73 -2.74 -15.19
C GLN A 328 -33.50 -1.25 -14.88
N ILE A 329 -32.25 -0.80 -14.94
CA ILE A 329 -31.94 0.62 -14.78
C ILE A 329 -32.48 1.41 -15.97
N LYS A 330 -32.32 0.91 -17.20
CA LYS A 330 -32.83 1.57 -18.40
C LYS A 330 -34.35 1.70 -18.35
N THR A 331 -35.12 0.73 -17.88
CA THR A 331 -36.59 0.86 -17.81
C THR A 331 -37.04 2.02 -16.91
N VAL A 332 -36.31 2.31 -15.83
CA VAL A 332 -36.68 3.33 -14.83
C VAL A 332 -35.99 4.67 -15.07
N VAL A 333 -34.73 4.66 -15.51
CA VAL A 333 -33.87 5.84 -15.67
C VAL A 333 -33.87 6.30 -17.13
N ASN A 334 -33.89 7.61 -17.36
CA ASN A 334 -33.91 8.17 -18.70
C ASN A 334 -32.61 7.84 -19.47
N TYR A 335 -32.71 7.62 -20.79
CA TYR A 335 -31.56 7.25 -21.63
C TYR A 335 -30.51 8.36 -21.67
N ASP A 336 -30.94 9.62 -21.75
CA ASP A 336 -30.09 10.81 -21.86
C ASP A 336 -29.36 11.18 -20.56
N THR A 337 -29.59 10.41 -19.49
CA THR A 337 -28.90 10.64 -18.22
C THR A 337 -27.47 10.13 -18.30
N THR A 338 -26.55 11.07 -18.51
CA THR A 338 -25.10 10.83 -18.51
C THR A 338 -24.47 11.53 -17.31
N TYR A 339 -23.45 10.91 -16.72
CA TYR A 339 -22.67 11.55 -15.67
C TYR A 339 -21.84 12.70 -16.25
N LEU A 340 -22.28 13.94 -16.01
CA LEU A 340 -21.62 15.16 -16.49
C LEU A 340 -21.09 15.99 -15.33
N LYS A 341 -19.84 16.44 -15.42
CA LYS A 341 -19.24 17.32 -14.40
C LYS A 341 -19.83 18.74 -14.52
N GLY A 342 -20.41 19.25 -13.43
CA GLY A 342 -20.95 20.62 -13.34
C GLY A 342 -22.18 20.71 -12.43
N SER A 343 -22.29 21.78 -11.63
CA SER A 343 -23.34 21.92 -10.60
C SER A 343 -24.75 22.02 -11.19
N LEU A 344 -24.93 22.80 -12.26
CA LEU A 344 -26.22 22.93 -12.96
C LEU A 344 -26.56 21.66 -13.74
N ASN A 345 -25.60 21.12 -14.49
CA ASN A 345 -25.80 19.90 -15.29
C ASN A 345 -26.19 18.71 -14.40
N MET A 346 -25.51 18.52 -13.26
CA MET A 346 -25.90 17.49 -12.29
C MET A 346 -27.27 17.75 -11.67
N ARG A 347 -27.65 19.00 -11.40
CA ARG A 347 -29.00 19.33 -10.88
C ARG A 347 -30.08 18.94 -11.89
N THR A 348 -29.90 19.30 -13.15
CA THR A 348 -30.82 18.95 -14.25
C THR A 348 -30.89 17.43 -14.42
N GLN A 349 -29.74 16.75 -14.44
CA GLN A 349 -29.68 15.30 -14.57
C GLN A 349 -30.37 14.57 -13.40
N LYS A 350 -30.26 15.09 -12.16
CA LYS A 350 -30.98 14.54 -11.01
C LYS A 350 -32.49 14.76 -11.09
N CYS A 351 -32.92 15.93 -11.56
CA CYS A 351 -34.34 16.28 -11.71
C CYS A 351 -35.05 15.35 -12.72
N TYR A 352 -34.38 15.07 -13.84
CA TYR A 352 -34.90 14.23 -14.93
C TYR A 352 -34.34 12.81 -14.96
N ALA A 353 -33.81 12.33 -13.81
CA ALA A 353 -33.19 11.01 -13.72
C ALA A 353 -34.20 9.89 -14.05
N VAL A 354 -35.38 9.92 -13.43
CA VAL A 354 -36.46 8.94 -13.65
C VAL A 354 -37.22 9.25 -14.93
N ARG A 355 -37.59 8.24 -15.72
CA ARG A 355 -38.38 8.45 -16.95
C ARG A 355 -39.75 9.08 -16.68
N PRO A 356 -40.31 9.80 -17.66
CA PRO A 356 -41.71 10.24 -17.60
C PRO A 356 -42.65 9.02 -17.60
N ASN A 357 -43.86 9.20 -17.07
CA ASN A 357 -44.94 8.20 -16.98
C ASN A 357 -44.71 7.05 -15.98
N ILE A 358 -43.65 7.08 -15.17
CA ILE A 358 -43.46 6.10 -14.08
C ILE A 358 -44.25 6.52 -12.83
N ASN A 359 -44.26 7.83 -12.54
CA ASN A 359 -44.99 8.38 -11.41
C ASN A 359 -45.65 9.70 -11.83
N ALA A 360 -46.98 9.71 -11.87
CA ALA A 360 -47.75 10.88 -12.29
C ALA A 360 -47.50 12.11 -11.40
N PHE A 361 -47.29 11.93 -10.10
CA PHE A 361 -47.00 13.03 -9.18
C PHE A 361 -45.61 13.64 -9.44
N LEU A 362 -44.63 12.81 -9.80
CA LEU A 362 -43.30 13.27 -10.18
C LEU A 362 -43.35 14.15 -11.44
N ASP A 363 -44.15 13.76 -12.42
CA ASP A 363 -44.29 14.52 -13.67
C ASP A 363 -45.02 15.86 -13.46
N ILE A 364 -45.98 15.91 -12.54
CA ILE A 364 -46.63 17.17 -12.11
C ILE A 364 -45.60 18.08 -11.44
N ALA A 365 -44.83 17.57 -10.48
CA ALA A 365 -43.81 18.35 -9.77
C ALA A 365 -42.73 18.88 -10.73
N ARG A 366 -42.33 18.09 -11.74
CA ARG A 366 -41.41 18.52 -12.80
C ARG A 366 -41.98 19.65 -13.65
N ARG A 367 -43.27 19.59 -13.98
CA ARG A 367 -43.95 20.67 -14.73
C ARG A 367 -43.92 21.99 -13.96
N VAL A 368 -44.24 21.95 -12.67
CA VAL A 368 -44.16 23.11 -11.77
C VAL A 368 -42.73 23.66 -11.73
N TYR A 369 -41.73 22.78 -11.67
CA TYR A 369 -40.32 23.20 -11.72
C TYR A 369 -39.95 23.88 -13.04
N THR A 370 -40.33 23.33 -14.20
CA THR A 370 -40.08 23.97 -15.50
C THR A 370 -40.75 25.33 -15.61
N GLU A 371 -42.01 25.45 -15.18
CA GLU A 371 -42.73 26.74 -15.18
C GLU A 371 -41.99 27.79 -14.34
N ILE A 372 -41.50 27.42 -13.15
CA ILE A 372 -40.72 28.35 -12.30
C ILE A 372 -39.40 28.77 -12.97
N VAL A 373 -38.71 27.86 -13.66
CA VAL A 373 -37.46 28.17 -14.35
C VAL A 373 -37.71 29.09 -15.56
N ASP A 374 -38.79 28.84 -16.29
CA ASP A 374 -39.23 29.69 -17.41
C ASP A 374 -39.66 31.07 -16.92
N ASP A 375 -40.36 31.16 -15.78
CA ASP A 375 -40.71 32.41 -15.11
C ASP A 375 -39.47 33.21 -14.69
N ILE A 376 -38.43 32.53 -14.17
CA ILE A 376 -37.15 33.15 -13.82
C ILE A 376 -36.47 33.71 -15.07
N ALA A 377 -36.43 32.94 -16.16
CA ALA A 377 -35.85 33.40 -17.43
C ALA A 377 -36.63 34.59 -18.00
N GLY A 378 -37.96 34.53 -17.96
CA GLY A 378 -38.86 35.62 -18.34
C GLY A 378 -38.63 36.88 -17.52
N LEU A 379 -38.49 36.76 -16.20
CA LEU A 379 -38.19 37.89 -15.31
C LEU A 379 -36.86 38.56 -15.68
N VAL A 380 -35.81 37.79 -15.97
CA VAL A 380 -34.50 38.33 -16.34
C VAL A 380 -34.54 39.00 -17.71
N ASN A 381 -35.28 38.45 -18.67
CA ASN A 381 -35.48 39.07 -19.98
C ASN A 381 -36.25 40.40 -19.86
N ASN A 382 -37.34 40.42 -19.10
CA ASN A 382 -38.14 41.64 -18.84
C ASN A 382 -37.30 42.74 -18.16
N LEU A 383 -36.44 42.37 -17.21
CA LEU A 383 -35.50 43.30 -16.57
C LEU A 383 -34.42 43.78 -17.55
N GLY A 384 -33.98 42.92 -18.47
CA GLY A 384 -33.06 43.27 -19.54
C GLY A 384 -33.65 44.31 -20.49
N GLU A 385 -34.91 44.12 -20.90
CA GLU A 385 -35.65 45.06 -21.75
C GLU A 385 -35.95 46.39 -21.04
N LYS A 386 -36.42 46.34 -19.79
CA LYS A 386 -36.76 47.53 -18.98
C LYS A 386 -35.59 48.49 -18.79
N TYR A 387 -34.37 47.96 -18.64
CA TYR A 387 -33.18 48.76 -18.37
C TYR A 387 -32.19 48.81 -19.56
N GLY A 388 -32.48 48.14 -20.68
CA GLY A 388 -31.60 48.09 -21.85
C GLY A 388 -30.28 47.36 -21.61
N PHE A 389 -30.22 46.43 -20.65
CA PHE A 389 -29.00 45.69 -20.30
C PHE A 389 -29.02 44.25 -20.84
N LEU A 390 -27.88 43.77 -21.31
CA LEU A 390 -27.68 42.34 -21.65
C LEU A 390 -27.50 41.52 -20.37
N LEU A 391 -28.62 41.11 -19.79
CA LEU A 391 -28.67 40.29 -18.59
C LEU A 391 -28.70 38.79 -18.96
N ARG A 392 -27.95 37.97 -18.23
CA ARG A 392 -27.96 36.50 -18.37
C ARG A 392 -28.32 35.84 -17.04
N THR A 393 -29.07 34.76 -17.12
CA THR A 393 -29.32 33.88 -15.98
C THR A 393 -28.11 32.98 -15.74
N SER A 394 -27.51 33.08 -14.55
CA SER A 394 -26.41 32.22 -14.12
C SER A 394 -26.77 31.52 -12.82
N PHE A 395 -26.16 30.36 -12.54
CA PHE A 395 -26.47 29.55 -11.36
C PHE A 395 -25.24 29.30 -10.48
N SER A 396 -25.42 29.37 -9.17
CA SER A 396 -24.41 29.00 -8.18
C SER A 396 -25.03 28.22 -7.03
N THR A 397 -24.36 27.19 -6.51
CA THR A 397 -24.86 26.34 -5.41
C THR A 397 -25.13 27.10 -4.11
N THR A 398 -24.39 28.17 -3.84
CA THR A 398 -24.58 28.98 -2.63
C THR A 398 -25.58 30.12 -2.80
N ARG A 399 -25.85 30.56 -4.04
CA ARG A 399 -26.67 31.75 -4.33
C ARG A 399 -27.98 31.45 -5.05
N GLY A 400 -28.16 30.23 -5.57
CA GLY A 400 -29.24 29.89 -6.48
C GLY A 400 -29.07 30.50 -7.87
N PHE A 401 -30.17 30.75 -8.57
CA PHE A 401 -30.17 31.53 -9.80
C PHE A 401 -29.91 33.01 -9.47
N PHE A 402 -28.98 33.62 -10.19
CA PHE A 402 -28.63 35.03 -10.08
C PHE A 402 -28.46 35.65 -11.46
N ILE A 403 -28.55 36.97 -11.52
CA ILE A 403 -28.42 37.73 -12.76
C ILE A 403 -26.96 38.10 -12.95
N GLN A 404 -26.42 37.79 -14.12
CA GLN A 404 -25.06 38.16 -14.52
C GLN A 404 -25.10 39.14 -15.69
N MET A 405 -24.32 40.22 -15.56
CA MET A 405 -24.16 41.25 -16.58
C MET A 405 -22.67 41.36 -16.95
N LYS A 406 -22.36 41.34 -18.25
CA LYS A 406 -20.98 41.54 -18.76
C LYS A 406 -20.71 43.03 -18.99
N LEU A 407 -19.49 43.46 -18.67
CA LEU A 407 -19.01 44.84 -18.85
C LEU A 407 -18.40 45.02 -20.25
N ASP A 408 -19.13 44.74 -21.31
CA ASP A 408 -18.66 45.00 -22.68
C ASP A 408 -19.29 46.32 -23.18
N GLY A 409 -18.66 47.46 -22.84
CA GLY A 409 -19.01 48.78 -23.38
C GLY A 409 -20.29 49.45 -22.82
N VAL A 410 -20.90 48.90 -21.78
CA VAL A 410 -22.13 49.46 -21.18
C VAL A 410 -21.84 50.63 -20.24
N VAL A 411 -22.33 51.82 -20.59
CA VAL A 411 -22.33 53.00 -19.71
C VAL A 411 -23.54 52.91 -18.78
N LEU A 412 -23.30 52.74 -17.48
CA LEU A 412 -24.36 52.77 -16.46
C LEU A 412 -24.96 54.19 -16.41
N PRO A 413 -26.30 54.35 -16.51
CA PRO A 413 -26.94 55.64 -16.24
C PRO A 413 -26.55 56.08 -14.81
N GLU A 414 -25.98 57.27 -14.65
CA GLU A 414 -25.57 57.85 -13.36
C GLU A 414 -24.50 57.07 -12.55
N GLY A 415 -23.86 56.06 -13.15
CA GLY A 415 -22.82 55.27 -12.47
C GLY A 415 -23.34 54.35 -11.34
N LYS A 416 -24.67 54.18 -11.19
CA LYS A 416 -25.29 53.33 -10.16
C LYS A 416 -26.26 52.33 -10.79
N LEU A 417 -26.23 51.10 -10.27
CA LEU A 417 -27.22 50.09 -10.63
C LEU A 417 -28.59 50.45 -10.03
N PRO A 418 -29.71 50.11 -10.70
CA PRO A 418 -31.06 50.28 -10.16
C PRO A 418 -31.22 49.72 -8.74
N PRO A 419 -32.02 50.36 -7.86
CA PRO A 419 -32.21 49.93 -6.48
C PRO A 419 -32.95 48.58 -6.36
N GLU A 420 -33.60 48.12 -7.42
CA GLU A 420 -34.23 46.80 -7.50
C GLU A 420 -33.21 45.65 -7.44
N PHE A 421 -31.91 45.92 -7.71
CA PHE A 421 -30.83 44.94 -7.63
C PHE A 421 -30.18 44.90 -6.25
N ILE A 422 -30.21 43.74 -5.63
CA ILE A 422 -29.76 43.46 -4.27
C ILE A 422 -28.60 42.45 -4.32
N LYS A 423 -27.69 42.50 -3.33
CA LYS A 423 -26.50 41.63 -3.20
C LYS A 423 -25.58 41.68 -4.43
N VAL A 424 -25.19 42.89 -4.84
CA VAL A 424 -24.28 43.10 -5.98
C VAL A 424 -22.87 42.60 -5.65
N THR A 425 -22.33 41.74 -6.50
CA THR A 425 -20.96 41.24 -6.45
C THR A 425 -20.23 41.59 -7.75
N LYS A 426 -19.02 42.14 -7.64
CA LYS A 426 -18.20 42.49 -8.79
C LYS A 426 -17.10 41.46 -8.98
N GLN A 427 -17.10 40.77 -10.12
CA GLN A 427 -15.97 39.97 -10.60
C GLN A 427 -15.31 40.70 -11.78
N LYS A 428 -14.01 40.49 -12.02
CA LYS A 428 -13.15 41.33 -12.88
C LYS A 428 -13.80 41.91 -14.16
N ASN A 429 -14.64 41.15 -14.87
CA ASN A 429 -15.39 41.62 -16.06
C ASN A 429 -16.91 41.34 -16.04
N SER A 430 -17.50 41.04 -14.88
CA SER A 430 -18.95 40.80 -14.77
C SER A 430 -19.52 41.18 -13.41
N TYR A 431 -20.71 41.77 -13.42
CA TYR A 431 -21.52 41.98 -12.23
C TYR A 431 -22.48 40.81 -12.02
N GLY A 432 -22.60 40.34 -10.78
CA GLY A 432 -23.62 39.38 -10.36
C GLY A 432 -24.52 39.99 -9.30
N PHE A 433 -25.84 39.95 -9.50
CA PHE A 433 -26.83 40.53 -8.58
C PHE A 433 -28.12 39.71 -8.56
N THR A 434 -29.01 40.00 -7.61
CA THR A 434 -30.29 39.29 -7.39
C THR A 434 -31.42 40.29 -7.15
N THR A 435 -32.67 39.92 -7.37
CA THR A 435 -33.84 40.75 -7.01
C THR A 435 -34.66 40.09 -5.90
N ALA A 436 -35.54 40.85 -5.22
CA ALA A 436 -36.41 40.29 -4.18
C ALA A 436 -37.33 39.18 -4.72
N ASP A 437 -37.84 39.34 -5.94
CA ASP A 437 -38.69 38.35 -6.60
C ASP A 437 -37.90 37.11 -7.02
N LEU A 438 -36.67 37.28 -7.50
CA LEU A 438 -35.77 36.17 -7.82
C LEU A 438 -35.42 35.34 -6.57
N ILE A 439 -35.27 35.97 -5.40
CA ILE A 439 -35.04 35.25 -4.14
C ILE A 439 -36.28 34.41 -3.77
N LYS A 440 -37.50 34.94 -3.92
CA LYS A 440 -38.74 34.19 -3.67
C LYS A 440 -38.90 33.02 -4.65
N MET A 441 -38.63 33.25 -5.94
CA MET A 441 -38.66 32.21 -6.97
C MET A 441 -37.61 31.12 -6.73
N ASN A 442 -36.40 31.49 -6.31
CA ASN A 442 -35.38 30.52 -5.88
C ASN A 442 -35.87 29.66 -4.71
N GLY A 443 -36.54 30.24 -3.71
CA GLY A 443 -37.12 29.50 -2.60
C GLY A 443 -38.16 28.47 -3.05
N ARG A 444 -39.10 28.89 -3.91
CA ARG A 444 -40.11 27.99 -4.52
C ARG A 444 -39.47 26.90 -5.38
N CYS A 445 -38.42 27.24 -6.12
CA CYS A 445 -37.64 26.31 -6.93
C CYS A 445 -36.98 25.22 -6.07
N ASP A 446 -36.41 25.59 -4.93
CA ASP A 446 -35.78 24.66 -3.98
C ASP A 446 -36.80 23.78 -3.23
N GLU A 447 -38.03 24.26 -3.03
CA GLU A 447 -39.14 23.46 -2.50
C GLU A 447 -39.61 22.40 -3.52
N ALA A 448 -39.91 22.83 -4.75
CA ALA A 448 -40.30 21.93 -5.83
C ALA A 448 -39.24 20.84 -6.08
N LEU A 449 -37.95 21.19 -6.02
CA LEU A 449 -36.87 20.23 -6.18
C LEU A 449 -36.75 19.24 -5.03
N ARG A 450 -36.99 19.67 -3.79
CA ARG A 450 -37.02 18.75 -2.64
C ARG A 450 -38.11 17.69 -2.81
N GLU A 451 -39.27 18.09 -3.33
CA GLU A 451 -40.37 17.17 -3.64
C GLU A 451 -40.01 16.21 -4.79
N ILE A 452 -39.43 16.73 -5.88
CA ILE A 452 -38.95 15.92 -7.01
C ILE A 452 -37.93 14.88 -6.52
N PHE A 453 -36.96 15.28 -5.69
CA PHE A 453 -35.95 14.36 -5.17
C PHE A 453 -36.55 13.31 -4.22
N HIS A 454 -37.50 13.69 -3.37
CA HIS A 454 -38.17 12.75 -2.49
C HIS A 454 -39.00 11.72 -3.29
N MET A 455 -39.78 12.16 -4.28
CA MET A 455 -40.55 11.26 -5.14
C MET A 455 -39.66 10.36 -5.99
N SER A 456 -38.58 10.91 -6.55
CA SER A 456 -37.58 10.14 -7.31
C SER A 456 -36.89 9.10 -6.43
N TYR A 457 -36.60 9.44 -5.17
CA TYR A 457 -35.99 8.53 -4.20
C TYR A 457 -36.87 7.31 -3.92
N VAL A 458 -38.19 7.48 -3.76
CA VAL A 458 -39.11 6.36 -3.53
C VAL A 458 -39.06 5.37 -4.69
N VAL A 459 -39.15 5.87 -5.93
CA VAL A 459 -39.05 5.04 -7.14
C VAL A 459 -37.69 4.34 -7.24
N ILE A 460 -36.61 5.05 -6.91
CA ILE A 460 -35.25 4.49 -6.94
C ILE A 460 -35.06 3.43 -5.86
N CYS A 461 -35.61 3.59 -4.65
CA CYS A 461 -35.52 2.58 -3.60
C CYS A 461 -36.19 1.26 -4.00
N GLN A 462 -37.31 1.34 -4.72
CA GLN A 462 -37.96 0.15 -5.29
C GLN A 462 -37.05 -0.54 -6.33
N LEU A 463 -36.44 0.24 -7.22
CA LEU A 463 -35.45 -0.27 -8.18
C LEU A 463 -34.23 -0.88 -7.47
N LEU A 464 -33.71 -0.26 -6.41
CA LEU A 464 -32.55 -0.78 -5.68
C LEU A 464 -32.82 -2.13 -5.03
N THR A 465 -34.07 -2.38 -4.62
CA THR A 465 -34.46 -3.67 -4.03
C THR A 465 -34.33 -4.81 -5.04
N THR A 466 -34.65 -4.56 -6.33
CA THR A 466 -34.44 -5.56 -7.40
C THR A 466 -32.96 -5.71 -7.74
N ILE A 467 -32.19 -4.63 -7.72
CA ILE A 467 -30.74 -4.66 -7.97
C ILE A 467 -29.99 -5.39 -6.85
N HIS A 468 -30.45 -5.31 -5.60
CA HIS A 468 -29.82 -5.98 -4.45
C HIS A 468 -29.74 -7.50 -4.62
N GLU A 469 -30.65 -8.14 -5.37
CA GLU A 469 -30.60 -9.57 -5.68
C GLU A 469 -29.40 -9.98 -6.55
N HIS A 470 -28.79 -9.02 -7.25
CA HIS A 470 -27.67 -9.23 -8.15
C HIS A 470 -26.41 -8.45 -7.76
N ILE A 471 -26.41 -7.79 -6.60
CA ILE A 471 -25.33 -6.88 -6.16
C ILE A 471 -23.95 -7.55 -6.09
N HIS A 472 -23.91 -8.87 -5.85
CA HIS A 472 -22.67 -9.66 -5.81
C HIS A 472 -21.82 -9.55 -7.08
N CYS A 473 -22.44 -9.37 -8.25
CA CYS A 473 -21.68 -9.23 -9.51
C CYS A 473 -20.91 -7.90 -9.55
N LEU A 474 -21.42 -6.86 -8.89
CA LEU A 474 -20.73 -5.57 -8.81
C LEU A 474 -19.52 -5.62 -7.86
N TYR A 475 -19.58 -6.38 -6.77
CA TYR A 475 -18.39 -6.62 -5.93
C TYR A 475 -17.28 -7.31 -6.72
N LYS A 476 -17.65 -8.35 -7.48
CA LYS A 476 -16.73 -9.04 -8.37
C LYS A 476 -16.18 -8.15 -9.48
N LEU A 477 -17.01 -7.25 -10.03
CA LEU A 477 -16.56 -6.22 -10.98
C LEU A 477 -15.51 -5.31 -10.34
N SER A 478 -15.77 -4.82 -9.12
CA SER A 478 -14.81 -3.98 -8.39
C SER A 478 -13.48 -4.68 -8.15
N ASP A 479 -13.52 -5.94 -7.70
CA ASP A 479 -12.31 -6.76 -7.51
C ASP A 479 -11.54 -6.94 -8.83
N THR A 480 -12.25 -7.15 -9.94
CA THR A 480 -11.68 -7.35 -11.28
C THR A 480 -11.02 -6.07 -11.79
N VAL A 481 -11.73 -4.93 -11.75
CA VAL A 481 -11.22 -3.64 -12.19
C VAL A 481 -10.02 -3.22 -11.34
N SER A 482 -10.09 -3.41 -10.03
CA SER A 482 -8.98 -3.10 -9.11
C SER A 482 -7.75 -3.97 -9.37
N MET A 483 -7.94 -5.25 -9.72
CA MET A 483 -6.83 -6.14 -10.09
C MET A 483 -6.19 -5.72 -11.42
N LEU A 484 -7.01 -5.46 -12.45
CA LEU A 484 -6.53 -5.03 -13.75
C LEU A 484 -5.79 -3.70 -13.67
N ASP A 485 -6.32 -2.73 -12.91
CA ASP A 485 -5.68 -1.43 -12.68
C ASP A 485 -4.35 -1.57 -11.95
N MET A 486 -4.26 -2.45 -10.94
CA MET A 486 -2.99 -2.78 -10.27
C MET A 486 -1.97 -3.37 -11.25
N LEU A 487 -2.37 -4.35 -12.08
CA LEU A 487 -1.47 -4.97 -13.06
C LEU A 487 -1.01 -3.98 -14.14
N LEU A 488 -1.91 -3.13 -14.63
CA LEU A 488 -1.56 -2.05 -15.57
C LEU A 488 -0.61 -1.04 -14.94
N SER A 489 -0.78 -0.75 -13.65
CA SER A 489 0.13 0.12 -12.90
C SER A 489 1.54 -0.46 -12.85
N LEU A 490 1.67 -1.76 -12.55
CA LEU A 490 2.95 -2.45 -12.53
C LEU A 490 3.57 -2.53 -13.94
N ALA A 491 2.78 -2.84 -14.96
CA ALA A 491 3.24 -2.80 -16.35
C ALA A 491 3.70 -1.39 -16.76
N ASN A 492 2.97 -0.34 -16.37
CA ASN A 492 3.34 1.04 -16.63
C ASN A 492 4.68 1.41 -15.95
N ALA A 493 4.94 0.92 -14.75
CA ALA A 493 6.25 1.11 -14.09
C ALA A 493 7.39 0.47 -14.91
N CYS A 494 7.15 -0.72 -15.48
CA CYS A 494 8.12 -1.41 -16.35
C CYS A 494 8.33 -0.73 -17.72
N THR A 495 7.37 0.08 -18.19
CA THR A 495 7.56 0.90 -19.41
C THR A 495 8.37 2.17 -19.15
N ILE A 496 8.38 2.67 -17.89
CA ILE A 496 9.12 3.88 -17.51
C ILE A 496 10.57 3.55 -17.18
N SER A 497 10.79 2.42 -16.52
CA SER A 497 12.10 1.95 -16.07
C SER A 497 12.36 0.53 -16.56
N ASP A 498 13.59 0.23 -16.95
CA ASP A 498 13.99 -1.10 -17.46
C ASP A 498 13.97 -2.15 -16.35
N TYR A 499 12.81 -2.74 -16.09
CA TYR A 499 12.62 -3.80 -15.10
C TYR A 499 12.61 -5.18 -15.79
N VAL A 500 13.09 -6.19 -15.07
CA VAL A 500 13.20 -7.57 -15.56
C VAL A 500 12.28 -8.49 -14.77
N ARG A 501 11.71 -9.47 -15.47
CA ARG A 501 10.88 -10.51 -14.87
C ARG A 501 11.71 -11.37 -13.90
N PRO A 502 11.34 -11.44 -12.61
CA PRO A 502 12.03 -12.30 -11.66
C PRO A 502 11.67 -13.78 -11.85
N GLU A 503 12.60 -14.65 -11.48
CA GLU A 503 12.39 -16.09 -11.34
C GLU A 503 12.26 -16.50 -9.86
N PHE A 504 11.52 -17.55 -9.57
CA PHE A 504 11.43 -18.11 -8.21
C PHE A 504 12.20 -19.42 -8.14
N THR A 505 13.26 -19.45 -7.34
CA THR A 505 14.12 -20.62 -7.11
C THR A 505 14.49 -20.72 -5.63
N ASP A 506 15.38 -21.65 -5.26
CA ASP A 506 15.89 -21.76 -3.88
C ASP A 506 16.92 -20.68 -3.51
N THR A 507 17.24 -19.75 -4.42
CA THR A 507 18.33 -18.78 -4.27
C THR A 507 17.86 -17.34 -4.49
N LEU A 508 18.49 -16.42 -3.76
CA LEU A 508 18.35 -14.98 -4.02
C LEU A 508 19.58 -14.55 -4.83
N ALA A 509 19.36 -14.26 -6.11
CA ALA A 509 20.39 -13.82 -7.03
C ALA A 509 19.90 -12.57 -7.78
N ILE A 510 20.57 -11.44 -7.60
CA ILE A 510 20.25 -10.18 -8.27
C ILE A 510 21.51 -9.75 -9.02
N LYS A 511 21.42 -9.60 -10.34
CA LYS A 511 22.51 -9.10 -11.18
C LYS A 511 22.24 -7.64 -11.52
N GLN A 512 23.20 -6.77 -11.23
CA GLN A 512 23.10 -5.32 -11.47
C GLN A 512 21.77 -4.73 -10.95
N GLY A 513 21.41 -5.09 -9.72
CA GLY A 513 20.21 -4.56 -9.07
C GLY A 513 20.37 -3.08 -8.75
N ARG A 514 19.27 -2.33 -8.82
CA ARG A 514 19.18 -0.90 -8.46
C ARG A 514 18.13 -0.68 -7.38
N HIS A 515 18.26 0.39 -6.61
CA HIS A 515 17.28 0.75 -5.59
C HIS A 515 16.09 1.50 -6.24
N PRO A 516 14.85 0.95 -6.19
CA PRO A 516 13.71 1.49 -6.95
C PRO A 516 13.31 2.92 -6.55
N ILE A 517 13.34 3.25 -5.25
CA ILE A 517 13.00 4.60 -4.77
C ILE A 517 14.08 5.62 -5.18
N LEU A 518 15.37 5.31 -4.98
CA LEU A 518 16.47 6.18 -5.37
C LEU A 518 16.54 6.40 -6.88
N GLU A 519 16.22 5.38 -7.69
CA GLU A 519 16.15 5.52 -9.15
C GLU A 519 15.14 6.60 -9.58
N ARG A 520 14.02 6.74 -8.86
CA ARG A 520 13.03 7.78 -9.11
C ARG A 520 13.43 9.16 -8.57
N MET A 521 14.16 9.19 -7.44
CA MET A 521 14.59 10.44 -6.80
C MET A 521 15.81 11.07 -7.49
N ALA A 522 16.75 10.23 -7.93
CA ALA A 522 18.05 10.67 -8.41
C ALA A 522 17.97 11.18 -9.85
N ARG A 523 18.69 12.28 -10.14
CA ARG A 523 18.84 12.80 -11.51
C ARG A 523 19.75 11.93 -12.39
N GLN A 524 20.58 11.11 -11.75
CA GLN A 524 21.49 10.15 -12.38
C GLN A 524 21.14 8.75 -11.90
N GLN A 525 21.34 7.74 -12.74
CA GLN A 525 21.05 6.36 -12.36
C GLN A 525 21.92 5.93 -11.17
N PRO A 526 21.34 5.27 -10.15
CA PRO A 526 22.09 4.77 -9.01
C PRO A 526 23.05 3.65 -9.45
N VAL A 527 24.18 3.53 -8.74
CA VAL A 527 25.15 2.46 -8.97
C VAL A 527 24.51 1.11 -8.67
N SER A 528 24.60 0.19 -9.64
CA SER A 528 24.01 -1.13 -9.56
C SER A 528 24.95 -2.14 -8.88
N ASN A 529 24.37 -3.07 -8.12
CA ASN A 529 25.11 -4.04 -7.32
C ASN A 529 24.62 -5.47 -7.54
N ASN A 530 25.53 -6.43 -7.44
CA ASN A 530 25.20 -7.86 -7.51
C ASN A 530 24.97 -8.41 -6.11
N THR A 531 23.96 -9.26 -5.95
CA THR A 531 23.67 -9.98 -4.71
C THR A 531 23.51 -11.47 -5.01
N TYR A 532 24.13 -12.32 -4.19
CA TYR A 532 23.97 -13.76 -4.28
C TYR A 532 23.91 -14.37 -2.89
N ILE A 533 22.79 -15.01 -2.55
CA ILE A 533 22.54 -15.69 -1.29
C ILE A 533 21.91 -17.03 -1.61
N SER A 534 22.41 -18.07 -0.96
CA SER A 534 21.99 -19.44 -1.20
C SER A 534 22.10 -20.27 0.07
N GLU A 535 21.59 -21.50 0.11
CA GLU A 535 21.74 -22.36 1.31
C GLU A 535 23.22 -22.54 1.72
N GLY A 536 24.14 -22.53 0.75
CA GLY A 536 25.58 -22.63 1.00
C GLY A 536 26.25 -21.33 1.46
N SER A 537 25.54 -20.21 1.37
CA SER A 537 26.01 -18.86 1.67
C SER A 537 24.83 -18.02 2.17
N ASN A 538 24.15 -18.51 3.22
CA ASN A 538 22.88 -17.95 3.66
C ASN A 538 23.05 -16.75 4.60
N PHE A 539 24.28 -16.47 5.04
CA PHE A 539 24.59 -15.37 5.93
C PHE A 539 25.69 -14.50 5.30
N VAL A 540 25.37 -13.25 5.02
CA VAL A 540 26.30 -12.30 4.38
C VAL A 540 26.59 -11.17 5.34
N ILE A 541 27.86 -11.00 5.69
CA ILE A 541 28.35 -9.89 6.51
C ILE A 541 28.82 -8.78 5.56
N VAL A 542 28.22 -7.60 5.67
CA VAL A 542 28.56 -6.43 4.85
C VAL A 542 29.31 -5.41 5.70
N THR A 543 30.54 -5.11 5.30
CA THR A 543 31.38 -4.10 5.96
C THR A 543 31.64 -2.90 5.06
N GLY A 544 32.08 -1.80 5.65
CA GLY A 544 32.46 -0.61 4.90
C GLY A 544 32.15 0.67 5.65
N PRO A 545 32.72 1.80 5.22
CA PRO A 545 32.60 3.05 5.95
C PRO A 545 31.17 3.59 6.01
N ASN A 546 30.95 4.54 6.93
CA ASN A 546 29.72 5.34 6.92
C ASN A 546 29.58 6.05 5.57
N MET A 547 28.35 6.19 5.09
CA MET A 547 28.02 6.78 3.78
C MET A 547 28.47 5.98 2.54
N SER A 548 29.07 4.80 2.69
CA SER A 548 29.46 3.96 1.55
C SER A 548 28.30 3.31 0.80
N GLY A 549 27.06 3.44 1.31
CA GLY A 549 25.86 2.86 0.70
C GLY A 549 25.39 1.52 1.29
N LYS A 550 25.93 1.06 2.44
CA LYS A 550 25.52 -0.21 3.08
C LYS A 550 23.99 -0.31 3.29
N SER A 551 23.41 0.66 3.99
CA SER A 551 21.97 0.70 4.28
C SER A 551 21.14 0.75 3.00
N THR A 552 21.60 1.52 1.99
CA THR A 552 20.98 1.59 0.67
C THR A 552 20.97 0.23 -0.03
N TYR A 553 22.09 -0.49 -0.03
CA TYR A 553 22.20 -1.83 -0.60
C TYR A 553 21.26 -2.82 0.12
N LEU A 554 21.20 -2.78 1.45
CA LEU A 554 20.30 -3.63 2.23
C LEU A 554 18.82 -3.36 1.90
N LYS A 555 18.40 -2.09 1.88
CA LYS A 555 17.03 -1.70 1.49
C LYS A 555 16.70 -2.15 0.07
N GLN A 556 17.66 -2.01 -0.87
CA GLN A 556 17.48 -2.44 -2.24
C GLN A 556 17.11 -3.94 -2.34
N VAL A 557 17.84 -4.81 -1.64
CA VAL A 557 17.56 -6.27 -1.67
C VAL A 557 16.16 -6.56 -1.13
N ALA A 558 15.78 -5.94 0.00
CA ALA A 558 14.45 -6.10 0.60
C ALA A 558 13.33 -5.65 -0.36
N LEU A 559 13.48 -4.48 -0.96
CA LEU A 559 12.50 -3.90 -1.87
C LEU A 559 12.35 -4.76 -3.13
N CYS A 560 13.45 -5.29 -3.67
CA CYS A 560 13.40 -6.20 -4.82
C CYS A 560 12.69 -7.52 -4.47
N GLN A 561 12.92 -8.08 -3.28
CA GLN A 561 12.20 -9.27 -2.79
C GLN A 561 10.69 -9.02 -2.69
N ILE A 562 10.29 -7.88 -2.11
CA ILE A 562 8.87 -7.48 -2.00
C ILE A 562 8.27 -7.31 -3.39
N MET A 563 8.94 -6.58 -4.28
CA MET A 563 8.50 -6.37 -5.67
C MET A 563 8.32 -7.69 -6.43
N ALA A 564 9.20 -8.67 -6.23
CA ALA A 564 9.04 -9.99 -6.82
C ALA A 564 7.79 -10.70 -6.27
N GLN A 565 7.61 -10.77 -4.94
CA GLN A 565 6.48 -11.48 -4.31
C GLN A 565 5.11 -10.80 -4.48
N ILE A 566 5.04 -9.51 -4.82
CA ILE A 566 3.78 -8.90 -5.27
C ILE A 566 3.41 -9.28 -6.71
N GLY A 567 4.36 -9.86 -7.47
CA GLY A 567 4.23 -10.18 -8.88
C GLY A 567 4.54 -9.00 -9.80
N SER A 568 5.47 -8.11 -9.40
CA SER A 568 6.02 -7.04 -10.24
C SER A 568 7.36 -7.48 -10.84
N PHE A 569 7.77 -6.85 -11.95
CA PHE A 569 9.15 -6.94 -12.41
C PHE A 569 10.04 -6.10 -11.49
N VAL A 570 11.34 -6.39 -11.49
CA VAL A 570 12.32 -5.80 -10.57
C VAL A 570 13.41 -5.02 -11.30
N PRO A 571 13.97 -3.97 -10.68
CA PRO A 571 15.03 -3.13 -11.27
C PRO A 571 16.39 -3.84 -11.26
N ALA A 572 16.61 -4.78 -12.18
CA ALA A 572 17.85 -5.55 -12.29
C ALA A 572 18.08 -6.00 -13.74
N GLU A 573 19.26 -6.51 -14.07
CA GLU A 573 19.53 -7.18 -15.35
C GLU A 573 19.04 -8.64 -15.33
N TYR A 574 19.14 -9.29 -14.17
CA TYR A 574 18.61 -10.62 -13.91
C TYR A 574 18.24 -10.72 -12.43
N ALA A 575 17.16 -11.41 -12.11
CA ALA A 575 16.77 -11.62 -10.73
C ALA A 575 16.11 -12.97 -10.51
N SER A 576 16.51 -13.64 -9.43
CA SER A 576 15.91 -14.85 -8.90
C SER A 576 15.72 -14.68 -7.40
N PHE A 577 14.59 -15.14 -6.87
CA PHE A 577 14.27 -15.03 -5.45
C PHE A 577 13.78 -16.35 -4.87
N ARG A 578 14.11 -16.58 -3.60
CA ARG A 578 13.46 -17.60 -2.76
C ARG A 578 12.24 -16.97 -2.10
N ILE A 579 11.10 -17.67 -2.08
CA ILE A 579 9.90 -17.17 -1.40
C ILE A 579 10.20 -16.98 0.08
N ALA A 580 10.06 -15.73 0.57
CA ALA A 580 10.21 -15.38 1.96
C ALA A 580 8.83 -15.34 2.64
N ASP A 581 8.70 -16.05 3.75
CA ASP A 581 7.49 -16.05 4.59
C ASP A 581 7.44 -14.86 5.55
N GLN A 582 8.60 -14.36 5.96
CA GLN A 582 8.74 -13.20 6.82
C GLN A 582 9.93 -12.36 6.36
N ILE A 583 9.76 -11.05 6.33
CA ILE A 583 10.81 -10.09 5.97
C ILE A 583 11.02 -9.17 7.16
N PHE A 584 12.16 -9.33 7.82
CA PHE A 584 12.57 -8.52 8.96
C PHE A 584 13.64 -7.54 8.55
N THR A 585 13.46 -6.28 8.92
CA THR A 585 14.46 -5.24 8.70
C THR A 585 14.62 -4.39 9.95
N ARG A 586 15.83 -4.43 10.49
CA ARG A 586 16.28 -3.48 11.49
C ARG A 586 17.32 -2.60 10.80
N ILE A 587 16.88 -1.44 10.35
CA ILE A 587 17.75 -0.42 9.75
C ILE A 587 17.58 0.80 10.63
N GLY A 588 18.67 1.23 11.28
CA GLY A 588 18.62 2.28 12.29
C GLY A 588 17.89 3.53 11.78
N VAL A 589 16.93 3.99 12.58
CA VAL A 589 16.31 5.31 12.44
C VAL A 589 16.97 6.21 13.47
N ASP A 590 17.28 7.44 13.08
CA ASP A 590 17.81 8.46 13.99
C ASP A 590 16.86 8.67 15.18
N ASP A 591 17.45 8.99 16.33
CA ASP A 591 16.83 9.08 17.65
C ASP A 591 15.40 9.64 17.66
N ASP A 592 14.44 8.78 18.02
CA ASP A 592 13.07 9.20 18.28
C ASP A 592 12.98 9.68 19.74
N PHE A 593 13.18 10.99 19.94
CA PHE A 593 13.14 11.64 21.26
C PHE A 593 11.80 11.45 22.02
N GLU A 594 10.74 11.02 21.32
CA GLU A 594 9.39 10.89 21.89
C GLU A 594 9.17 9.61 22.71
N THR A 595 9.99 8.57 22.52
CA THR A 595 9.85 7.33 23.31
C THR A 595 10.75 7.38 24.54
N ASN A 596 10.14 7.25 25.73
CA ASN A 596 10.82 7.23 27.04
C ASN A 596 11.70 5.97 27.27
N SER A 597 12.22 5.36 26.20
CA SER A 597 13.05 4.16 26.20
C SER A 597 14.45 4.45 25.67
N SER A 598 15.46 3.86 26.32
CA SER A 598 16.84 3.87 25.79
C SER A 598 16.88 3.26 24.38
N THR A 599 17.58 3.92 23.46
CA THR A 599 17.79 3.47 22.08
C THR A 599 18.28 2.03 22.02
N PHE A 600 19.25 1.67 22.86
CA PHE A 600 19.74 0.29 22.98
C PHE A 600 18.66 -0.71 23.41
N MET A 601 17.78 -0.34 24.35
CA MET A 601 16.67 -1.21 24.78
C MET A 601 15.66 -1.44 23.66
N LEU A 602 15.41 -0.43 22.83
CA LEU A 602 14.55 -0.57 21.65
C LEU A 602 15.20 -1.50 20.62
N GLU A 603 16.50 -1.34 20.33
CA GLU A 603 17.27 -2.26 19.48
C GLU A 603 17.19 -3.71 19.98
N MET A 604 17.33 -3.94 21.29
CA MET A 604 17.25 -5.28 21.86
C MET A 604 15.85 -5.88 21.78
N LYS A 605 14.79 -5.06 21.89
CA LYS A 605 13.40 -5.52 21.69
C LYS A 605 13.14 -5.92 20.24
N GLU A 606 13.64 -5.14 19.28
CA GLU A 606 13.53 -5.45 17.85
C GLU A 606 14.27 -6.75 17.50
N VAL A 607 15.52 -6.90 17.96
CA VAL A 607 16.28 -8.15 17.75
C VAL A 607 15.60 -9.33 18.42
N SER A 608 15.10 -9.16 19.65
CA SER A 608 14.32 -10.20 20.32
C SER A 608 13.09 -10.59 19.51
N TYR A 609 12.40 -9.62 18.91
CA TYR A 609 11.26 -9.87 18.03
C TYR A 609 11.64 -10.70 16.81
N ILE A 610 12.75 -10.36 16.14
CA ILE A 610 13.27 -11.13 14.99
C ILE A 610 13.58 -12.56 15.41
N ILE A 611 14.33 -12.74 16.50
CA ILE A 611 14.75 -14.06 17.02
C ILE A 611 13.56 -14.98 17.34
N HIS A 612 12.50 -14.45 17.94
CA HIS A 612 11.35 -15.26 18.34
C HIS A 612 10.40 -15.62 17.19
N ASN A 613 10.43 -14.87 16.08
CA ASN A 613 9.49 -15.07 14.96
C ASN A 613 10.17 -15.61 13.69
N ALA A 614 11.50 -15.49 13.55
CA ALA A 614 12.23 -15.94 12.37
C ALA A 614 12.11 -17.44 12.13
N SER A 615 11.94 -17.80 10.86
CA SER A 615 11.86 -19.15 10.33
C SER A 615 13.05 -19.43 9.38
N ASP A 616 13.14 -20.65 8.86
CA ASP A 616 14.14 -21.05 7.86
C ASP A 616 13.97 -20.40 6.48
N ARG A 617 12.77 -19.88 6.21
CA ARG A 617 12.42 -19.18 4.97
C ARG A 617 12.42 -17.65 5.12
N SER A 618 12.74 -17.14 6.30
CA SER A 618 12.76 -15.69 6.54
C SER A 618 13.93 -15.00 5.81
N LEU A 619 13.70 -13.75 5.43
CA LEU A 619 14.73 -12.81 5.00
C LEU A 619 14.96 -11.80 6.12
N THR A 620 16.15 -11.82 6.72
CA THR A 620 16.53 -10.98 7.85
C THR A 620 17.58 -9.97 7.42
N ILE A 621 17.33 -8.69 7.66
CA ILE A 621 18.24 -7.60 7.34
C ILE A 621 18.51 -6.83 8.61
N ILE A 622 19.78 -6.77 9.01
CA ILE A 622 20.22 -6.08 10.22
C ILE A 622 21.33 -5.11 9.80
N ASP A 623 21.12 -3.84 10.11
CA ASP A 623 22.09 -2.79 9.86
C ASP A 623 22.56 -2.21 11.19
N GLU A 624 23.85 -2.32 11.50
CA GLU A 624 24.54 -1.57 12.55
C GLU A 624 24.13 -1.93 13.99
N LEU A 625 24.14 -3.22 14.37
CA LEU A 625 23.69 -3.68 15.71
C LEU A 625 24.72 -3.41 16.82
N GLY A 626 24.23 -3.10 18.02
CA GLY A 626 25.06 -3.01 19.23
C GLY A 626 25.84 -1.70 19.37
N ARG A 627 25.34 -0.59 18.81
CA ARG A 627 26.00 0.72 18.88
C ARG A 627 25.76 1.48 20.17
N GLY A 628 24.63 1.25 20.81
CA GLY A 628 24.23 1.95 22.03
C GLY A 628 24.89 1.48 23.32
N THR A 629 25.92 0.61 23.25
CA THR A 629 26.59 0.04 24.43
C THR A 629 28.11 -0.01 24.28
N SER A 630 28.83 -0.52 25.28
CA SER A 630 30.27 -0.75 25.23
C SER A 630 30.65 -1.64 24.04
N ALA A 631 31.76 -1.35 23.36
CA ALA A 631 32.13 -2.07 22.14
C ALA A 631 32.32 -3.58 22.38
N GLU A 632 32.88 -3.96 23.54
CA GLU A 632 33.09 -5.37 23.92
C GLU A 632 31.77 -6.11 24.10
N GLU A 633 30.81 -5.54 24.83
CA GLU A 633 29.48 -6.13 25.00
C GLU A 633 28.70 -6.13 23.67
N GLY A 634 28.82 -5.06 22.89
CA GLY A 634 28.19 -4.93 21.58
C GLY A 634 28.63 -6.02 20.61
N ILE A 635 29.94 -6.27 20.51
CA ILE A 635 30.51 -7.37 19.71
C ILE A 635 30.01 -8.71 20.23
N GLY A 636 30.05 -8.97 21.55
CA GLY A 636 29.60 -10.23 22.14
C GLY A 636 28.13 -10.54 21.88
N ILE A 637 27.25 -9.55 22.01
CA ILE A 637 25.82 -9.68 21.70
C ILE A 637 25.64 -9.91 20.20
N CYS A 638 26.28 -9.12 19.33
CA CYS A 638 26.16 -9.28 17.88
C CYS A 638 26.62 -10.67 17.42
N HIS A 639 27.75 -11.16 17.95
CA HIS A 639 28.26 -12.48 17.65
C HIS A 639 27.24 -13.57 18.03
N SER A 640 26.69 -13.50 19.24
CA SER A 640 25.69 -14.46 19.73
C SER A 640 24.40 -14.45 18.88
N VAL A 641 23.95 -13.27 18.46
CA VAL A 641 22.79 -13.11 17.57
C VAL A 641 23.08 -13.69 16.18
N CYS A 642 24.27 -13.45 15.64
CA CYS A 642 24.68 -14.02 14.35
C CYS A 642 24.70 -15.55 14.40
N GLU A 643 25.26 -16.16 15.45
CA GLU A 643 25.26 -17.61 15.64
C GLU A 643 23.85 -18.21 15.73
N PHE A 644 22.94 -17.54 16.46
CA PHE A 644 21.54 -17.98 16.53
C PHE A 644 20.87 -17.98 15.15
N LEU A 645 21.00 -16.87 14.40
CA LEU A 645 20.41 -16.73 13.07
C LEU A 645 21.03 -17.70 12.05
N LEU A 646 22.32 -17.99 12.17
CA LEU A 646 23.01 -19.02 11.38
C LEU A 646 22.38 -20.40 11.55
N GLY A 647 21.94 -20.74 12.77
CA GLY A 647 21.28 -22.00 13.07
C GLY A 647 19.92 -22.19 12.36
N LEU A 648 19.24 -21.10 12.01
CA LEU A 648 17.90 -21.15 11.39
C LEU A 648 17.91 -21.40 9.88
N LYS A 649 19.06 -21.33 9.19
CA LYS A 649 19.15 -21.36 7.71
C LYS A 649 18.39 -20.24 6.98
N ALA A 650 17.91 -19.22 7.70
CA ALA A 650 17.31 -18.02 7.14
C ALA A 650 18.33 -17.28 6.25
N PHE A 651 17.84 -16.50 5.28
CA PHE A 651 18.70 -15.62 4.49
C PHE A 651 18.94 -14.35 5.30
N THR A 652 20.18 -14.11 5.70
CA THR A 652 20.53 -12.98 6.58
C THR A 652 21.57 -12.08 5.93
N LEU A 653 21.29 -10.79 5.86
CA LEU A 653 22.23 -9.74 5.51
C LEU A 653 22.52 -8.90 6.76
N PHE A 654 23.77 -8.90 7.19
CA PHE A 654 24.20 -8.25 8.41
C PHE A 654 25.25 -7.18 8.09
N ALA A 655 24.86 -5.91 8.10
CA ALA A 655 25.81 -4.81 7.94
C ALA A 655 26.37 -4.37 9.30
N THR A 656 27.69 -4.22 9.38
CA THR A 656 28.37 -3.90 10.64
C THR A 656 29.64 -3.08 10.44
N HIS A 657 30.04 -2.37 11.50
CA HIS A 657 31.37 -1.76 11.63
C HIS A 657 32.35 -2.62 12.40
N PHE A 658 31.87 -3.65 13.11
CA PHE A 658 32.71 -4.57 13.86
C PHE A 658 33.41 -5.53 12.89
N LEU A 659 34.68 -5.26 12.60
CA LEU A 659 35.51 -6.10 11.73
C LEU A 659 35.81 -7.46 12.37
N GLU A 660 35.66 -7.57 13.69
CA GLU A 660 35.79 -8.79 14.47
C GLU A 660 34.75 -9.83 14.04
N LEU A 661 33.53 -9.40 13.68
CA LEU A 661 32.47 -10.30 13.20
C LEU A 661 32.83 -10.97 11.88
N CYS A 662 33.72 -10.39 11.07
CA CYS A 662 34.19 -11.03 9.84
C CYS A 662 34.90 -12.37 10.09
N GLN A 663 35.39 -12.62 11.31
CA GLN A 663 36.00 -13.89 11.69
C GLN A 663 35.00 -15.05 11.70
N LEU A 664 33.69 -14.78 11.79
CA LEU A 664 32.64 -15.79 11.65
C LEU A 664 32.75 -16.57 10.32
N ALA A 665 33.25 -15.93 9.26
CA ALA A 665 33.47 -16.56 7.97
C ALA A 665 34.59 -17.61 7.95
N SER A 666 35.43 -17.62 8.98
CA SER A 666 36.45 -18.64 9.24
C SER A 666 35.89 -19.81 10.04
N LEU A 667 34.93 -19.55 10.94
CA LEU A 667 34.30 -20.54 11.80
C LEU A 667 33.19 -21.31 11.07
N TYR A 668 32.39 -20.60 10.27
CA TYR A 668 31.20 -21.12 9.63
C TYR A 668 31.31 -21.04 8.09
N PRO A 669 31.21 -22.18 7.37
CA PRO A 669 31.46 -22.22 5.93
C PRO A 669 30.38 -21.51 5.09
N ASN A 670 29.19 -21.33 5.68
CA ASN A 670 28.02 -20.67 5.09
C ASN A 670 27.98 -19.16 5.28
N VAL A 671 28.98 -18.57 5.96
CA VAL A 671 29.12 -17.12 6.11
C VAL A 671 29.99 -16.56 4.99
N GLU A 672 29.53 -15.51 4.33
CA GLU A 672 30.27 -14.78 3.29
C GLU A 672 30.51 -13.32 3.73
N ASN A 673 31.76 -12.85 3.61
CA ASN A 673 32.10 -11.45 3.87
C ASN A 673 32.11 -10.67 2.57
N GLN A 674 31.47 -9.52 2.58
CA GLN A 674 31.43 -8.55 1.49
C GLN A 674 31.71 -7.16 2.06
N HIS A 675 32.21 -6.26 1.22
CA HIS A 675 32.43 -4.87 1.61
C HIS A 675 32.13 -3.88 0.50
N MET A 676 31.84 -2.64 0.88
CA MET A 676 31.67 -1.54 -0.07
C MET A 676 33.04 -0.94 -0.44
N GLU A 677 33.36 -0.89 -1.72
CA GLU A 677 34.65 -0.41 -2.24
C GLU A 677 34.79 1.12 -2.08
N VAL A 678 36.01 1.53 -1.73
CA VAL A 678 36.39 2.92 -1.49
C VAL A 678 37.63 3.22 -2.32
N GLN A 679 37.63 4.34 -3.05
CA GLN A 679 38.78 4.76 -3.85
C GLN A 679 39.41 6.03 -3.27
N HIS A 680 40.74 6.06 -3.24
CA HIS A 680 41.52 7.21 -2.80
C HIS A 680 42.06 7.96 -4.00
N THR A 681 41.66 9.22 -4.14
CA THR A 681 42.19 10.11 -5.18
C THR A 681 43.05 11.17 -4.51
N ARG A 682 44.29 11.35 -4.99
CA ARG A 682 45.13 12.48 -4.57
C ARG A 682 44.82 13.69 -5.43
N ASN A 683 44.39 14.78 -4.81
CA ASN A 683 44.13 16.02 -5.51
C ASN A 683 45.48 16.64 -5.93
N ARG A 684 45.68 16.89 -7.23
CA ARG A 684 46.97 17.28 -7.81
C ARG A 684 47.46 18.67 -7.34
N ASP A 685 46.54 19.55 -6.92
CA ASP A 685 46.85 20.93 -6.55
C ASP A 685 47.06 21.15 -5.04
N SER A 686 46.53 20.27 -4.18
CA SER A 686 46.61 20.42 -2.71
C SER A 686 47.34 19.28 -1.99
N GLY A 687 47.66 18.18 -2.69
CA GLY A 687 48.27 16.99 -2.08
C GLY A 687 47.34 16.24 -1.11
N ALA A 688 46.09 16.69 -0.95
CA ALA A 688 45.12 16.06 -0.06
C ALA A 688 44.58 14.76 -0.67
N GLU A 689 44.58 13.69 0.13
CA GLU A 689 43.88 12.43 -0.19
C GLU A 689 42.38 12.67 0.00
N GLN A 690 41.60 12.46 -1.05
CA GLN A 690 40.14 12.50 -1.04
C GLN A 690 39.60 11.09 -1.18
N VAL A 691 38.72 10.70 -0.26
CA VAL A 691 37.97 9.45 -0.33
C VAL A 691 36.76 9.65 -1.24
N VAL A 692 36.67 8.82 -2.27
CA VAL A 692 35.52 8.74 -3.18
C VAL A 692 34.82 7.41 -2.93
N TYR A 693 33.55 7.46 -2.56
CA TYR A 693 32.74 6.25 -2.41
C TYR A 693 32.29 5.79 -3.80
N THR A 694 32.67 4.57 -4.17
CA THR A 694 32.27 3.98 -5.45
C THR A 694 30.84 3.44 -5.43
N TYR A 695 30.33 3.13 -4.22
CA TYR A 695 29.06 2.44 -3.99
C TYR A 695 29.01 1.01 -4.58
N LEU A 696 30.15 0.44 -4.96
CA LEU A 696 30.25 -0.93 -5.49
C LEU A 696 30.48 -1.93 -4.36
N LEU A 697 29.75 -3.04 -4.37
CA LEU A 697 29.93 -4.15 -3.46
C LEU A 697 30.94 -5.16 -4.02
N SER A 698 31.98 -5.48 -3.24
CA SER A 698 33.01 -6.44 -3.57
C SER A 698 33.10 -7.56 -2.53
N ARG A 699 33.67 -8.71 -2.91
CA ARG A 699 33.85 -9.85 -2.01
C ARG A 699 35.08 -9.67 -1.13
N GLY A 700 35.01 -10.20 0.09
CA GLY A 700 36.08 -10.15 1.07
C GLY A 700 35.81 -9.12 2.17
N CYS A 701 36.76 -9.02 3.10
CA CYS A 701 36.74 -8.01 4.14
C CYS A 701 37.33 -6.70 3.61
N ALA A 702 36.85 -5.55 4.11
CA ALA A 702 37.46 -4.27 3.81
C ALA A 702 38.95 -4.28 4.20
N GLU A 703 39.83 -3.91 3.28
CA GLU A 703 41.28 -3.79 3.54
C GLU A 703 41.62 -2.58 4.42
N GLU A 704 40.75 -1.57 4.41
CA GLU A 704 40.92 -0.34 5.17
C GLU A 704 40.62 -0.52 6.66
N ARG A 705 41.68 -0.75 7.42
CA ARG A 705 41.69 -0.54 8.86
C ARG A 705 41.74 0.97 9.12
N GLN A 706 40.98 1.45 10.12
CA GLN A 706 41.03 2.83 10.64
C GLN A 706 40.42 3.94 9.75
N TYR A 707 39.40 3.62 8.94
CA TYR A 707 38.66 4.62 8.16
C TYR A 707 38.26 5.87 8.95
N GLY A 708 37.77 5.72 10.19
CA GLY A 708 37.36 6.86 11.02
C GLY A 708 38.47 7.89 11.26
N LEU A 709 39.72 7.42 11.42
CA LEU A 709 40.89 8.30 11.55
C LEU A 709 41.23 9.00 10.23
N ARG A 710 41.00 8.33 9.10
CA ARG A 710 41.19 8.91 7.76
C ARG A 710 40.12 9.94 7.42
N ALA A 711 38.86 9.69 7.81
CA ALA A 711 37.80 10.68 7.70
C ALA A 711 38.11 11.91 8.57
N ALA A 712 38.64 11.71 9.78
CA ALA A 712 39.09 12.80 10.65
C ALA A 712 40.24 13.63 10.03
N GLU A 713 41.16 13.02 9.27
CA GLU A 713 42.21 13.73 8.49
C GLU A 713 41.65 14.68 7.44
N MET A 714 40.46 14.38 6.91
CA MET A 714 39.79 15.24 5.92
C MET A 714 39.01 16.40 6.57
N THR A 715 38.88 16.39 7.89
CA THR A 715 38.30 17.51 8.64
C THR A 715 39.39 18.50 9.06
N SER A 716 39.00 19.66 9.58
CA SER A 716 39.93 20.69 10.09
C SER A 716 40.55 20.33 11.46
N LEU A 717 40.69 19.05 11.77
CA LEU A 717 41.28 18.58 13.04
C LEU A 717 42.81 18.79 13.03
N PRO A 718 43.40 19.27 14.14
CA PRO A 718 44.85 19.40 14.26
C PRO A 718 45.57 18.06 14.01
N PRO A 719 46.67 18.05 13.23
CA PRO A 719 47.40 16.82 12.89
C PRO A 719 48.00 16.12 14.12
N SER A 720 48.26 16.86 15.20
CA SER A 720 48.72 16.30 16.48
C SER A 720 47.70 15.33 17.09
N ILE A 721 46.40 15.67 17.05
CA ILE A 721 45.32 14.82 17.58
C ILE A 721 45.20 13.54 16.76
N ILE A 722 45.30 13.65 15.43
CA ILE A 722 45.20 12.50 14.52
C ILE A 722 46.38 11.55 14.73
N GLN A 723 47.61 12.08 14.86
CA GLN A 723 48.78 11.25 15.11
C GLN A 723 48.67 10.49 16.44
N GLU A 724 48.22 11.15 17.50
CA GLU A 724 47.99 10.51 18.79
C GLU A 724 46.89 9.44 18.71
N ALA A 725 45.78 9.73 18.05
CA ALA A 725 44.69 8.78 17.85
C ALA A 725 45.14 7.53 17.05
N LYS A 726 45.99 7.69 16.03
CA LYS A 726 46.61 6.56 15.30
C LYS A 726 47.49 5.69 16.21
N LEU A 727 48.30 6.31 17.07
CA LEU A 727 49.15 5.59 18.01
C LEU A 727 48.32 4.78 19.00
N VAL A 728 47.25 5.36 19.54
CA VAL A 728 46.32 4.66 20.45
C VAL A 728 45.61 3.51 19.73
N ALA A 729 45.08 3.74 18.52
CA ALA A 729 44.41 2.70 17.74
C ALA A 729 45.32 1.50 17.41
N CYS A 730 46.60 1.74 17.11
CA CYS A 730 47.58 0.67 16.90
C CYS A 730 47.79 -0.17 18.16
N LYS A 731 47.88 0.45 19.34
CA LYS A 731 48.06 -0.28 20.62
C LYS A 731 46.87 -1.20 20.92
N VAL A 732 45.64 -0.72 20.69
CA VAL A 732 44.42 -1.52 20.88
C VAL A 732 44.34 -2.68 19.88
N SER A 733 44.73 -2.44 18.62
CA SER A 733 44.67 -3.47 17.56
C SER A 733 45.64 -4.63 17.78
N GLN A 734 46.79 -4.39 18.42
CA GLN A 734 47.81 -5.44 18.67
C GLN A 734 47.40 -6.46 19.74
N GLN A 735 46.42 -6.16 20.59
CA GLN A 735 45.98 -7.07 21.66
C GLN A 735 44.94 -8.11 21.20
N LEU A 736 44.42 -8.01 19.97
CA LEU A 736 43.22 -8.75 19.51
C LEU A 736 43.48 -9.81 18.43
N LEU A 737 44.73 -10.06 18.03
CA LEU A 737 45.06 -10.97 16.92
C LEU A 737 45.64 -12.31 17.40
N GLN A 738 44.80 -13.33 17.57
CA GLN A 738 45.21 -14.74 17.50
C GLN A 738 44.13 -15.61 16.82
N ASP A 739 44.65 -16.51 15.99
CA ASP A 739 44.08 -17.73 15.39
C ASP A 739 43.23 -17.68 14.12
N ALA A 740 43.66 -18.51 13.15
CA ALA A 740 42.99 -18.83 11.90
C ALA A 740 43.18 -20.32 11.59
N ALA A 741 42.09 -21.07 11.39
CA ALA A 741 42.07 -22.28 10.55
C ALA A 741 40.64 -22.83 10.37
N ASN A 742 40.09 -22.74 9.14
CA ASN A 742 39.11 -23.71 8.60
C ASN A 742 38.77 -23.51 7.09
N THR A 743 39.70 -22.98 6.30
CA THR A 743 39.50 -22.65 4.87
C THR A 743 39.20 -23.86 3.97
N ARG A 744 39.68 -25.07 4.32
CA ARG A 744 39.47 -26.29 3.51
C ARG A 744 38.03 -26.82 3.58
N GLN A 745 37.40 -26.78 4.75
CA GLN A 745 36.01 -27.24 4.91
C GLN A 745 35.03 -26.32 4.15
N ARG A 746 35.32 -25.02 4.12
CA ARG A 746 34.56 -24.02 3.37
C ARG A 746 34.53 -24.31 1.87
N ALA A 747 35.69 -24.55 1.24
CA ALA A 747 35.77 -24.85 -0.19
C ALA A 747 34.95 -26.12 -0.56
N VAL A 748 34.99 -27.16 0.27
CA VAL A 748 34.21 -28.41 0.05
C VAL A 748 32.70 -28.14 0.14
N TYR A 749 32.27 -27.35 1.12
CA TYR A 749 30.88 -27.01 1.32
C TYR A 749 30.30 -26.16 0.18
N HIS A 750 31.04 -25.15 -0.31
CA HIS A 750 30.64 -24.33 -1.47
C HIS A 750 30.51 -25.18 -2.75
N LEU A 751 31.44 -26.10 -2.98
CA LEU A 751 31.35 -27.00 -4.13
C LEU A 751 30.10 -27.90 -4.04
N ALA A 752 29.87 -28.54 -2.89
CA ALA A 752 28.74 -29.45 -2.70
C ALA A 752 27.39 -28.75 -2.89
N THR A 753 27.23 -27.55 -2.32
CA THR A 753 25.99 -26.76 -2.41
C THR A 753 25.73 -26.25 -3.82
N ARG A 754 26.74 -25.75 -4.54
CA ARG A 754 26.59 -25.35 -5.94
C ARG A 754 26.26 -26.53 -6.86
N LEU A 755 26.85 -27.71 -6.62
CA LEU A 755 26.51 -28.93 -7.36
C LEU A 755 25.05 -29.36 -7.11
N LEU A 756 24.59 -29.32 -5.86
CA LEU A 756 23.18 -29.58 -5.52
C LEU A 756 22.23 -28.58 -6.18
N GLN A 757 22.59 -27.29 -6.21
CA GLN A 757 21.82 -26.25 -6.90
C GLN A 757 21.73 -26.50 -8.41
N THR A 758 22.85 -26.84 -9.05
CA THR A 758 22.83 -27.21 -10.48
C THR A 758 21.95 -28.43 -10.75
N ALA A 759 21.98 -29.43 -9.87
CA ALA A 759 21.17 -30.63 -10.05
C ALA A 759 19.67 -30.34 -9.92
N ARG A 760 19.27 -29.43 -9.03
CA ARG A 760 17.85 -29.08 -8.79
C ARG A 760 17.28 -28.11 -9.83
N ASN A 761 18.05 -27.09 -10.21
CA ASN A 761 17.52 -25.89 -10.88
C ASN A 761 18.10 -25.64 -12.29
N SER A 762 18.99 -26.50 -12.81
CA SER A 762 19.60 -26.29 -14.13
C SER A 762 18.57 -26.34 -15.26
N ARG A 763 18.52 -25.27 -16.06
CA ARG A 763 17.88 -25.22 -17.39
C ARG A 763 18.89 -25.18 -18.54
N LEU A 764 20.18 -25.35 -18.24
CA LEU A 764 21.26 -25.31 -19.23
C LEU A 764 21.21 -26.55 -20.13
N ASP A 765 21.59 -26.38 -21.39
CA ASP A 765 21.83 -27.50 -22.29
C ASP A 765 23.04 -28.34 -21.81
N PRO A 766 23.16 -29.61 -22.22
CA PRO A 766 24.20 -30.51 -21.73
C PRO A 766 25.64 -30.02 -21.95
N GLU A 767 25.90 -29.23 -22.99
CA GLU A 767 27.24 -28.71 -23.28
C GLU A 767 27.58 -27.53 -22.37
N SER A 768 26.66 -26.57 -22.22
CA SER A 768 26.79 -25.45 -21.29
C SER A 768 26.92 -25.92 -19.84
N LEU A 769 26.15 -26.95 -19.44
CA LEU A 769 26.24 -27.54 -18.11
C LEU A 769 27.63 -28.15 -17.86
N ARG A 770 28.17 -28.88 -18.85
CA ARG A 770 29.53 -29.46 -18.75
C ARG A 770 30.60 -28.37 -18.61
N MET A 771 30.46 -27.25 -19.32
CA MET A 771 31.35 -26.09 -19.19
C MET A 771 31.25 -25.44 -17.82
N TYR A 772 30.03 -25.26 -17.30
CA TYR A 772 29.79 -24.72 -15.96
C TYR A 772 30.41 -25.59 -14.86
N VAL A 773 30.21 -26.91 -14.91
CA VAL A 773 30.80 -27.86 -13.93
C VAL A 773 32.33 -27.88 -14.00
N LYS A 774 32.92 -27.76 -15.20
CA LYS A 774 34.37 -27.56 -15.35
C LYS A 774 34.83 -26.24 -14.71
N GLY A 775 34.03 -25.17 -14.82
CA GLY A 775 34.26 -23.89 -14.16
C GLY A 775 34.23 -24.00 -12.64
N LEU A 776 33.22 -24.69 -12.08
CA LEU A 776 33.12 -24.98 -10.64
C LEU A 776 34.34 -25.74 -10.12
N LYS A 777 34.81 -26.75 -10.87
CA LYS A 777 36.03 -27.48 -10.51
C LYS A 777 37.25 -26.56 -10.43
N LYS A 778 37.44 -25.66 -11.40
CA LYS A 778 38.55 -24.69 -11.39
C LYS A 778 38.44 -23.71 -10.21
N GLN A 779 37.23 -23.24 -9.89
CA GLN A 779 37.01 -22.36 -8.73
C GLN A 779 37.35 -23.06 -7.42
N TYR A 780 36.93 -24.32 -7.25
CA TYR A 780 37.27 -25.13 -6.09
C TYR A 780 38.79 -25.35 -5.95
N GLU A 781 39.48 -25.65 -7.06
CA GLU A 781 40.94 -25.79 -7.07
C GLU A 781 41.64 -24.48 -6.68
N ALA A 782 41.13 -23.32 -7.12
CA ALA A 782 41.65 -22.01 -6.73
C ALA A 782 41.41 -21.67 -5.24
N GLU A 783 40.22 -21.96 -4.72
CA GLU A 783 39.89 -21.77 -3.30
C GLU A 783 40.77 -22.66 -2.39
N LEU A 784 41.09 -23.88 -2.82
CA LEU A 784 42.03 -24.77 -2.14
C LEU A 784 43.48 -24.26 -2.14
N GLN A 785 43.93 -23.66 -3.25
CA GLN A 785 45.27 -23.09 -3.35
C GLN A 785 45.44 -21.84 -2.46
N ALA A 786 44.41 -20.98 -2.40
CA ALA A 786 44.38 -19.84 -1.48
C ALA A 786 44.35 -20.25 0.01
N ALA A 787 43.92 -21.48 0.30
CA ALA A 787 43.85 -22.05 1.64
C ALA A 787 45.17 -22.68 2.13
N ALA A 788 46.17 -22.85 1.26
CA ALA A 788 47.47 -23.38 1.67
C ALA A 788 48.23 -22.33 2.48
N PRO A 789 48.66 -22.62 3.72
CA PRO A 789 49.49 -21.67 4.47
C PRO A 789 50.76 -21.41 3.67
N ALA A 790 51.10 -20.13 3.50
CA ALA A 790 52.41 -19.72 3.00
C ALA A 790 53.45 -20.45 3.84
N ARG A 791 54.15 -21.42 3.25
CA ARG A 791 55.32 -22.02 3.90
C ARG A 791 56.27 -20.87 4.18
N LEU A 792 56.58 -20.66 5.46
CA LEU A 792 57.75 -19.92 5.91
C LEU A 792 58.98 -20.60 5.29
N SER A 793 59.33 -20.24 4.07
CA SER A 793 60.70 -20.34 3.57
C SER A 793 61.39 -19.09 4.08
N ASP A 794 62.08 -19.22 5.21
CA ASP A 794 63.33 -18.54 5.55
C ASP A 794 63.53 -18.61 7.06
N THR A 795 64.19 -19.69 7.52
CA THR A 795 65.10 -19.65 8.67
C THR A 795 66.00 -20.91 8.73
N VAL A 796 67.27 -20.67 8.37
CA VAL A 796 68.48 -21.20 9.02
C VAL A 796 68.76 -22.71 8.91
N GLU A 797 69.59 -23.07 7.92
CA GLU A 797 70.64 -24.07 8.13
C GLU A 797 71.68 -23.49 9.09
N GLU A 798 71.64 -23.93 10.35
CA GLU A 798 72.75 -24.28 11.26
C GLU A 798 72.20 -24.74 12.61
#